data_AF-A0A963AAD8-F1
#
_entry.id   AF-A0A963AAD8-F1
#
_cell.length_a   1.000
_cell.length_b   1.000
_cell.length_c   1.000
_cell.angle_alpha   90.00
_cell.angle_beta   90.00
_cell.angle_gamma   90.00
#
_symmetry.space_group_name_H-M   'P 1'
#
loop_
_entity.id
_entity.type
_entity.pdbx_description
1 polymer ?
#
loop_
_entity_poly.entity_id
_entity_poly.type
_entity_poly.pdbx_seq_one_letter_code
_entity_poly.pdbx_strand_id
1 'polypeptide(L)'
;MKFLVYCPLNRANIATSLGTADYSYYFVMQRFLPLLQEFGDVEVLEKPPGDDYPADGELVYLAFTPPDKALGPRGFPVVPVFAWEYSTIPYEAFRQPADNWVADLRATGRAITHSSYAAAVVREQLGEDYDIACIPAPLWDACAPLREQRRQSPPRGLAGLELACKVIDSHSYDISNTSVRPKAGSDGERARLLARPWDGRPLAYSFARGEEAPTLVGFNDAEPWGVWSRSGYPWVMLDEAISGDVEIEISLRGYAHNIDQPLGLELGNCTAYLLLTDSLETHTLQMHVDTPAAFLAFNGVEKRAEGMDDPRDIGFGLAALRIRPLQSPPQLGAAQQLDLAADALVLTGFNPPEAAGCWTAASRCTIELPRAIAGDIELRIELFHLLHNHGREIEVWLGGSRQRLTLDKDTAVYQLTLPRSGVTRFLRFDGLGHGPSGEQSDAREFGLGIARIALAVAEPPAAQALAEPARPAARRGGAVGEQLLYTTILNPNDGRKNWEDIITAFVYALRERPGATLLVKIANDNLDIFFEDIFTFYMRLHPFQCRLVFIHGFLPDEQYRQLVLHSHFIVNASRGEGQCLPLMEFMSSGVPAIAPRNTAMLDYVDSGNAFLVESSPELAYWPHDPRQVFRTCWHRINWETLHRAFRESEALYRRSPRRYRRMGEAAVIALQRFCSMDVARERFARLLERLPGRGGD
;
A
#
# COMPACT_ATOMS: atom_id res chain seq x y z
N MET A 1 -10.41 30.64 38.62
CA MET A 1 -11.10 29.65 37.76
C MET A 1 -10.13 28.51 37.47
N LYS A 2 -10.60 27.27 37.54
CA LYS A 2 -9.81 26.08 37.22
C LYS A 2 -10.55 25.27 36.15
N PHE A 3 -9.83 24.87 35.11
CA PHE A 3 -10.33 24.08 33.99
C PHE A 3 -9.90 22.63 34.17
N LEU A 4 -10.88 21.74 34.28
CA LEU A 4 -10.68 20.30 34.17
C LEU A 4 -10.80 19.92 32.70
N VAL A 5 -9.80 19.23 32.16
CA VAL A 5 -9.74 18.90 30.73
C VAL A 5 -9.58 17.40 30.57
N TYR A 6 -10.43 16.78 29.76
CA TYR A 6 -10.34 15.35 29.49
C TYR A 6 -10.44 15.03 28.00
N CYS A 7 -9.65 14.05 27.59
CA CYS A 7 -9.74 13.39 26.29
C CYS A 7 -9.44 11.89 26.52
N PRO A 8 -10.18 10.95 25.90
CA PRO A 8 -9.96 9.51 26.04
C PRO A 8 -8.57 9.05 25.60
N LEU A 9 -7.99 9.74 24.61
CA LEU A 9 -6.64 9.46 24.14
C LEU A 9 -5.61 10.39 24.78
N ASN A 10 -4.40 9.87 24.94
CA ASN A 10 -3.27 10.55 25.55
C ASN A 10 -1.95 10.20 24.85
N ARG A 11 -0.84 10.73 25.36
CA ARG A 11 0.50 10.53 24.76
C ARG A 11 0.93 9.06 24.67
N ALA A 12 0.44 8.20 25.56
CA ALA A 12 0.82 6.79 25.60
C ALA A 12 0.14 5.94 24.51
N ASN A 13 -1.08 6.31 24.07
CA ASN A 13 -1.87 5.51 23.12
C ASN A 13 -2.17 6.19 21.79
N ILE A 14 -1.88 7.50 21.62
CA ILE A 14 -2.20 8.22 20.39
C ILE A 14 -1.50 7.64 19.16
N ALA A 15 -0.26 7.16 19.30
CA ALA A 15 0.52 6.64 18.18
C ALA A 15 -0.11 5.38 17.54
N THR A 16 -0.76 4.54 18.35
CA THR A 16 -1.45 3.30 17.93
C THR A 16 -2.95 3.52 17.74
N SER A 17 -3.44 4.75 17.89
CA SER A 17 -4.87 5.09 17.76
C SER A 17 -5.11 6.09 16.63
N LEU A 18 -4.09 6.35 15.78
CA LEU A 18 -4.24 7.26 14.65
C LEU A 18 -5.29 6.75 13.66
N GLY A 19 -6.27 7.59 13.35
CA GLY A 19 -7.31 7.27 12.38
C GLY A 19 -8.51 6.50 12.94
N THR A 20 -8.50 6.12 14.22
CA THR A 20 -9.69 5.53 14.89
C THR A 20 -10.74 6.60 15.17
N ALA A 21 -11.94 6.23 15.60
CA ALA A 21 -12.93 7.21 16.04
C ALA A 21 -12.35 8.08 17.18
N ASP A 22 -12.69 9.36 17.21
CA ASP A 22 -12.34 10.32 18.27
C ASP A 22 -10.85 10.69 18.42
N TYR A 23 -9.95 10.14 17.60
CA TYR A 23 -8.51 10.38 17.78
C TYR A 23 -8.09 11.85 17.66
N SER A 24 -8.80 12.61 16.84
CA SER A 24 -8.53 14.03 16.59
C SER A 24 -8.71 14.89 17.84
N TYR A 25 -9.53 14.47 18.81
CA TYR A 25 -9.77 15.22 20.03
C TYR A 25 -8.51 15.41 20.87
N TYR A 26 -7.58 14.47 20.84
CA TYR A 26 -6.28 14.64 21.49
C TYR A 26 -5.53 15.84 20.91
N PHE A 27 -5.43 15.93 19.58
CA PHE A 27 -4.73 17.03 18.92
C PHE A 27 -5.45 18.36 19.13
N VAL A 28 -6.79 18.37 19.06
CA VAL A 28 -7.59 19.57 19.35
C VAL A 28 -7.36 20.05 20.78
N MET A 29 -7.45 19.15 21.77
CA MET A 29 -7.20 19.44 23.18
C MET A 29 -5.81 20.08 23.36
N GLN A 30 -4.76 19.49 22.78
CA GLN A 30 -3.41 20.05 22.84
C GLN A 30 -3.33 21.49 22.29
N ARG A 31 -4.12 21.84 21.27
CA ARG A 31 -4.19 23.23 20.77
C ARG A 31 -4.92 24.17 21.73
N PHE A 32 -5.92 23.67 22.47
CA PHE A 32 -6.66 24.46 23.44
C PHE A 32 -5.91 24.68 24.76
N LEU A 33 -5.01 23.78 25.18
CA LEU A 33 -4.34 23.92 26.49
C LEU A 33 -3.66 25.29 26.70
N PRO A 34 -2.88 25.85 25.75
CA PRO A 34 -2.30 27.19 25.91
C PRO A 34 -3.35 28.30 26.04
N LEU A 35 -4.46 28.19 25.31
CA LEU A 35 -5.58 29.13 25.41
C LEU A 35 -6.18 29.09 26.82
N LEU A 36 -6.45 27.90 27.35
CA LEU A 36 -7.08 27.74 28.67
C LEU A 36 -6.20 28.29 29.80
N GLN A 37 -4.89 28.11 29.69
CA GLN A 37 -3.90 28.62 30.65
C GLN A 37 -3.88 30.16 30.75
N GLU A 38 -4.36 30.88 29.73
CA GLU A 38 -4.50 32.35 29.80
C GLU A 38 -5.67 32.79 30.69
N PHE A 39 -6.65 31.92 30.95
CA PHE A 39 -7.87 32.25 31.70
C PHE A 39 -7.93 31.62 33.11
N GLY A 40 -7.04 30.68 33.44
CA GLY A 40 -7.03 30.00 34.73
C GLY A 40 -6.12 28.77 34.79
N ASP A 41 -6.14 28.09 35.93
CA ASP A 41 -5.36 26.86 36.13
C ASP A 41 -5.95 25.71 35.32
N VAL A 42 -5.11 24.87 34.72
CA VAL A 42 -5.56 23.75 33.87
C VAL A 42 -5.09 22.42 34.46
N GLU A 43 -6.02 21.51 34.70
CA GLU A 43 -5.76 20.13 35.11
C GLU A 43 -6.23 19.17 34.01
N VAL A 44 -5.29 18.44 33.42
CA VAL A 44 -5.59 17.39 32.44
C VAL A 44 -5.85 16.09 33.19
N LEU A 45 -7.07 15.58 33.09
CA LEU A 45 -7.52 14.38 33.79
C LEU A 45 -7.22 13.11 32.98
N GLU A 46 -6.87 12.03 33.68
CA GLU A 46 -6.72 10.69 33.07
C GLU A 46 -8.07 10.00 32.83
N LYS A 47 -9.10 10.39 33.58
CA LYS A 47 -10.47 9.86 33.49
C LYS A 47 -11.50 10.99 33.69
N PRO A 48 -12.74 10.85 33.19
CA PRO A 48 -13.79 11.83 33.43
C PRO A 48 -14.02 12.04 34.95
N PRO A 49 -14.28 13.26 35.41
CA PRO A 49 -14.60 13.52 36.81
C PRO A 49 -15.99 12.96 37.16
N GLY A 50 -16.11 12.34 38.34
CA GLY A 50 -17.37 11.86 38.90
C GLY A 50 -18.07 12.92 39.75
N ASP A 51 -19.31 12.65 40.18
CA ASP A 51 -20.09 13.51 41.10
C ASP A 51 -19.40 13.75 42.46
N ASP A 52 -18.44 12.90 42.82
CA ASP A 52 -17.63 12.98 44.03
C ASP A 52 -16.37 13.87 43.87
N TYR A 53 -16.11 14.42 42.68
CA TYR A 53 -14.96 15.28 42.45
C TYR A 53 -15.07 16.57 43.30
N PRO A 54 -14.03 16.95 44.07
CA PRO A 54 -14.10 18.08 44.98
C PRO A 54 -14.32 19.38 44.22
N ALA A 55 -15.48 20.01 44.45
CA ALA A 55 -15.90 21.23 43.77
C ALA A 55 -15.37 22.50 44.48
N ASP A 56 -14.05 22.62 44.60
CA ASP A 56 -13.41 23.76 45.26
C ASP A 56 -13.23 24.94 44.27
N GLY A 57 -13.96 26.03 44.51
CA GLY A 57 -13.88 27.26 43.72
C GLY A 57 -14.63 27.22 42.38
N GLU A 58 -14.29 28.13 41.48
CA GLU A 58 -14.93 28.27 40.16
C GLU A 58 -14.32 27.25 39.18
N LEU A 59 -15.01 26.11 38.98
CA LEU A 59 -14.58 25.00 38.13
C LEU A 59 -15.37 24.93 36.82
N VAL A 60 -14.69 24.54 35.74
CA VAL A 60 -15.30 24.21 34.45
C VAL A 60 -14.68 22.94 33.91
N TYR A 61 -15.50 21.99 33.47
CA TYR A 61 -15.04 20.77 32.83
C TYR A 61 -15.23 20.83 31.32
N LEU A 62 -14.11 20.77 30.58
CA LEU A 62 -14.07 20.71 29.12
C LEU A 62 -13.81 19.27 28.68
N ALA A 63 -14.84 18.63 28.14
CA ALA A 63 -14.75 17.27 27.62
C ALA A 63 -14.46 17.30 26.12
N PHE A 64 -13.23 17.01 25.71
CA PHE A 64 -12.85 16.85 24.31
C PHE A 64 -13.30 15.47 23.82
N THR A 65 -14.62 15.34 23.65
CA THR A 65 -15.31 14.12 23.25
C THR A 65 -16.59 14.47 22.48
N PRO A 66 -17.18 13.51 21.76
CA PRO A 66 -18.58 13.60 21.35
C PRO A 66 -19.54 13.82 22.55
N PRO A 67 -20.73 14.40 22.32
CA PRO A 67 -21.70 14.68 23.39
C PRO A 67 -22.09 13.47 24.24
N ASP A 68 -22.28 12.29 23.64
CA ASP A 68 -22.66 11.05 24.33
C ASP A 68 -21.60 10.55 25.33
N LYS A 69 -20.36 11.02 25.18
CA LYS A 69 -19.21 10.65 26.01
C LYS A 69 -18.79 11.75 26.98
N ALA A 70 -19.47 12.90 26.97
CA ALA A 70 -19.18 14.03 27.85
C ALA A 70 -19.72 13.80 29.28
N LEU A 71 -19.38 12.65 29.87
CA LEU A 71 -19.73 12.28 31.24
C LEU A 71 -19.06 13.25 32.21
N GLY A 72 -19.85 13.84 33.12
CA GLY A 72 -19.33 14.76 34.12
C GLY A 72 -20.33 15.00 35.25
N PRO A 73 -19.89 15.69 36.31
CA PRO A 73 -20.67 15.87 37.51
C PRO A 73 -21.74 16.96 37.37
N ARG A 74 -22.75 16.92 38.25
CA ARG A 74 -23.79 17.97 38.32
C ARG A 74 -23.34 19.24 39.05
N GLY A 75 -22.22 19.18 39.78
CA GLY A 75 -21.77 20.24 40.67
C GLY A 75 -21.14 21.46 40.00
N PHE A 76 -20.71 21.34 38.74
CA PHE A 76 -20.10 22.43 37.97
C PHE A 76 -20.33 22.26 36.47
N PRO A 77 -20.17 23.33 35.66
CA PRO A 77 -20.44 23.28 34.22
C PRO A 77 -19.62 22.21 33.48
N VAL A 78 -20.33 21.37 32.73
CA VAL A 78 -19.76 20.40 31.77
C VAL A 78 -19.94 20.96 30.36
N VAL A 79 -18.84 21.07 29.61
CA VAL A 79 -18.83 21.64 28.26
C VAL A 79 -18.21 20.63 27.30
N PRO A 80 -19.03 19.93 26.49
CA PRO A 80 -18.53 19.13 25.38
C PRO A 80 -17.82 20.03 24.37
N VAL A 81 -16.64 19.60 23.92
CA VAL A 81 -15.86 20.23 22.85
C VAL A 81 -15.79 19.24 21.70
N PHE A 82 -16.66 19.42 20.70
CA PHE A 82 -16.93 18.40 19.69
C PHE A 82 -16.89 18.91 18.24
N ALA A 83 -16.53 18.03 17.31
CA ALA A 83 -16.56 18.27 15.88
C ALA A 83 -17.83 17.68 15.24
N TRP A 84 -18.40 18.35 14.23
CA TRP A 84 -19.53 17.80 13.47
C TRP A 84 -19.56 18.27 12.01
N GLU A 85 -19.91 17.38 11.10
CA GLU A 85 -19.88 17.62 9.65
C GLU A 85 -21.14 17.18 8.90
N TYR A 86 -22.12 16.59 9.56
CA TYR A 86 -23.34 16.14 8.91
C TYR A 86 -24.45 17.18 9.06
N SER A 87 -25.46 17.14 8.19
CA SER A 87 -26.54 18.14 8.18
C SER A 87 -27.50 18.05 9.38
N THR A 88 -27.40 17.00 10.19
CA THR A 88 -28.18 16.82 11.43
C THR A 88 -27.31 16.09 12.45
N ILE A 89 -27.35 16.46 13.73
CA ILE A 89 -26.86 15.65 14.84
C ILE A 89 -27.90 14.56 15.22
N PRO A 90 -27.47 13.45 15.83
CA PRO A 90 -28.36 12.40 16.33
C PRO A 90 -29.44 12.96 17.26
N TYR A 91 -30.70 12.75 16.89
CA TYR A 91 -31.87 13.26 17.61
C TYR A 91 -32.80 12.16 18.15
N GLU A 92 -32.46 10.90 17.90
CA GLU A 92 -33.20 9.73 18.38
C GLU A 92 -32.22 8.69 18.93
N ALA A 93 -32.68 7.91 19.90
CA ALA A 93 -31.94 6.76 20.38
C ALA A 93 -32.11 5.60 19.39
N PHE A 94 -31.04 4.83 19.14
CA PHE A 94 -31.10 3.67 18.25
C PHE A 94 -30.78 2.34 18.94
N ARG A 95 -29.82 2.31 19.87
CA ARG A 95 -29.46 1.17 20.74
C ARG A 95 -29.67 1.51 22.21
N GLN A 96 -29.29 2.72 22.61
CA GLN A 96 -29.27 3.18 23.99
C GLN A 96 -29.60 4.68 24.08
N PRO A 97 -30.03 5.19 25.24
CA PRO A 97 -30.40 6.60 25.36
C PRO A 97 -29.31 7.59 24.96
N ALA A 98 -28.04 7.26 25.23
CA ALA A 98 -26.87 8.09 24.89
C ALA A 98 -26.63 8.25 23.37
N ASP A 99 -27.36 7.54 22.53
CA ASP A 99 -27.30 7.74 21.08
C ASP A 99 -27.98 9.06 20.65
N ASN A 100 -28.78 9.67 21.53
CA ASN A 100 -29.50 10.92 21.25
C ASN A 100 -28.67 12.14 21.71
N TRP A 101 -27.79 12.62 20.85
CA TRP A 101 -26.95 13.78 21.14
C TRP A 101 -27.75 15.06 21.41
N VAL A 102 -28.96 15.22 20.86
CA VAL A 102 -29.83 16.35 21.21
C VAL A 102 -30.18 16.33 22.71
N ALA A 103 -30.43 15.14 23.28
CA ALA A 103 -30.69 15.00 24.72
C ALA A 103 -29.44 15.32 25.55
N ASP A 104 -28.27 14.83 25.15
CA ASP A 104 -27.00 15.06 25.86
C ASP A 104 -26.58 16.54 25.84
N LEU A 105 -26.75 17.21 24.69
CA LEU A 105 -26.49 18.64 24.55
C LEU A 105 -27.47 19.48 25.36
N ARG A 106 -28.75 19.09 25.46
CA ARG A 106 -29.71 19.75 26.37
C ARG A 106 -29.34 19.56 27.84
N ALA A 107 -28.83 18.39 28.22
CA ALA A 107 -28.42 18.10 29.60
C ALA A 107 -27.21 18.94 30.04
N THR A 108 -26.24 19.14 29.15
CA THR A 108 -25.08 20.03 29.40
C THR A 108 -25.44 21.51 29.26
N GLY A 109 -26.46 21.83 28.47
CA GLY A 109 -26.98 23.19 28.27
C GLY A 109 -26.06 24.11 27.46
N ARG A 110 -24.89 23.61 27.05
CA ARG A 110 -23.82 24.38 26.42
C ARG A 110 -22.82 23.46 25.75
N ALA A 111 -22.21 23.93 24.66
CA ALA A 111 -21.08 23.24 24.05
C ALA A 111 -20.12 24.17 23.30
N ILE A 112 -18.94 23.66 22.98
CA ILE A 112 -18.02 24.23 22.00
C ILE A 112 -18.01 23.32 20.77
N THR A 113 -18.11 23.92 19.59
CA THR A 113 -17.81 23.26 18.32
C THR A 113 -16.81 24.06 17.51
N HIS A 114 -16.31 23.52 16.40
CA HIS A 114 -15.16 24.09 15.68
C HIS A 114 -15.51 24.88 14.42
N SER A 115 -16.79 24.90 14.01
CA SER A 115 -17.21 25.59 12.79
C SER A 115 -18.56 26.28 12.94
N SER A 116 -18.79 27.30 12.11
CA SER A 116 -20.10 27.97 12.06
C SER A 116 -21.17 27.02 11.52
N TYR A 117 -20.80 26.11 10.61
CA TYR A 117 -21.67 25.06 10.08
C TYR A 117 -22.21 24.15 11.20
N ALA A 118 -21.32 23.56 12.01
CA ALA A 118 -21.73 22.70 13.11
C ALA A 118 -22.60 23.45 14.13
N ALA A 119 -22.24 24.70 14.45
CA ALA A 119 -23.04 25.53 15.34
C ALA A 119 -24.44 25.79 14.79
N ALA A 120 -24.58 26.01 13.48
CA ALA A 120 -25.87 26.19 12.82
C ALA A 120 -26.71 24.90 12.87
N VAL A 121 -26.13 23.73 12.58
CA VAL A 121 -26.82 22.43 12.67
C VAL A 121 -27.36 22.18 14.07
N VAL A 122 -26.58 22.49 15.11
CA VAL A 122 -27.01 22.35 16.50
C VAL A 122 -28.15 23.31 16.83
N ARG A 123 -28.05 24.58 16.43
CA ARG A 123 -29.12 25.57 16.65
C ARG A 123 -30.42 25.21 15.93
N GLU A 124 -30.33 24.63 14.73
CA GLU A 124 -31.51 24.16 14.00
C GLU A 124 -32.29 23.09 14.80
N GLN A 125 -31.61 22.25 15.57
CA GLN A 125 -32.23 21.16 16.33
C GLN A 125 -32.50 21.48 17.81
N LEU A 126 -31.73 22.36 18.44
CA LEU A 126 -31.89 22.73 19.85
C LEU A 126 -32.53 24.11 20.07
N GLY A 127 -32.63 24.94 19.02
CA GLY A 127 -33.08 26.33 19.06
C GLY A 127 -31.91 27.32 19.02
N GLU A 128 -32.19 28.53 18.51
CA GLU A 128 -31.20 29.61 18.35
C GLU A 128 -30.57 30.06 19.69
N ASP A 129 -31.33 29.92 20.78
CA ASP A 129 -30.92 30.32 22.13
C ASP A 129 -29.96 29.32 22.80
N TYR A 130 -29.70 28.16 22.19
CA TYR A 130 -28.76 27.18 22.75
C TYR A 130 -27.33 27.77 22.78
N ASP A 131 -26.65 27.66 23.93
CA ASP A 131 -25.31 28.22 24.13
C ASP A 131 -24.21 27.35 23.47
N ILE A 132 -24.13 27.42 22.15
CA ILE A 132 -23.04 26.83 21.37
C ILE A 132 -22.04 27.88 20.91
N ALA A 133 -20.79 27.73 21.33
CA ALA A 133 -19.67 28.56 20.88
C ALA A 133 -18.92 27.88 19.73
N CYS A 134 -18.70 28.63 18.65
CA CYS A 134 -17.81 28.21 17.56
C CYS A 134 -16.38 28.64 17.88
N ILE A 135 -15.55 27.73 18.40
CA ILE A 135 -14.14 27.98 18.71
C ILE A 135 -13.30 26.91 17.97
N PRO A 136 -12.66 27.26 16.84
CA PRO A 136 -11.76 26.33 16.18
C PRO A 136 -10.48 26.16 17.01
N ALA A 137 -9.81 25.01 16.87
CA ALA A 137 -8.48 24.78 17.43
C ALA A 137 -7.50 25.91 17.06
N PRO A 138 -6.92 26.66 18.03
CA PRO A 138 -6.01 27.75 17.74
C PRO A 138 -4.65 27.18 17.32
N LEU A 139 -4.36 27.24 16.02
CA LEU A 139 -3.13 26.66 15.47
C LEU A 139 -2.36 27.62 14.57
N TRP A 140 -2.96 28.75 14.17
CA TRP A 140 -2.33 29.67 13.22
C TRP A 140 -1.00 30.22 13.76
N ASP A 141 -0.94 30.59 15.04
CA ASP A 141 0.26 31.15 15.67
C ASP A 141 1.40 30.13 15.72
N ALA A 142 1.09 28.86 15.99
CA ALA A 142 2.06 27.76 16.01
C ALA A 142 2.71 27.50 14.63
N CYS A 143 2.06 27.94 13.54
CA CYS A 143 2.60 27.84 12.18
C CYS A 143 3.52 29.02 11.79
N ALA A 144 3.76 30.01 12.68
CA ALA A 144 4.61 31.16 12.37
C ALA A 144 6.04 30.79 11.90
N PRO A 145 6.76 29.82 12.51
CA PRO A 145 8.07 29.41 12.02
C PRO A 145 8.02 28.85 10.59
N LEU A 146 7.00 28.06 10.26
CA LEU A 146 6.81 27.48 8.92
C LEU A 146 6.54 28.55 7.88
N ARG A 147 5.69 29.54 8.21
CA ARG A 147 5.43 30.70 7.33
C ARG A 147 6.71 31.45 7.01
N GLU A 148 7.54 31.71 8.03
CA GLU A 148 8.79 32.44 7.86
C GLU A 148 9.76 31.67 6.96
N GLN A 149 9.93 30.38 7.21
CA GLN A 149 10.78 29.54 6.38
C GLN A 149 10.30 29.46 4.92
N ARG A 150 8.98 29.41 4.67
CA ARG A 150 8.41 29.42 3.32
C ARG A 150 8.54 30.76 2.60
N ARG A 151 8.59 31.87 3.33
CA ARG A 151 8.92 33.18 2.73
C ARG A 151 10.35 33.21 2.19
N GLN A 152 11.26 32.52 2.87
CA GLN A 152 12.68 32.48 2.52
C GLN A 152 13.00 31.43 1.45
N SER A 153 12.32 30.28 1.48
CA SER A 153 12.57 29.16 0.57
C SER A 153 11.28 28.66 -0.09
N PRO A 154 11.20 28.62 -1.44
CA PRO A 154 10.07 28.01 -2.12
C PRO A 154 10.04 26.48 -1.89
N PRO A 155 8.86 25.84 -2.03
CA PRO A 155 8.74 24.39 -1.92
C PRO A 155 9.60 23.69 -2.98
N ARG A 156 10.23 22.56 -2.61
CA ARG A 156 11.18 21.82 -3.46
C ARG A 156 10.67 20.46 -3.92
N GLY A 157 9.42 20.11 -3.59
CA GLY A 157 8.87 18.79 -3.87
C GLY A 157 9.58 17.72 -3.05
N LEU A 158 9.77 16.52 -3.60
CA LEU A 158 10.42 15.42 -2.88
C LEU A 158 11.95 15.58 -2.72
N ALA A 159 12.57 16.58 -3.36
CA ALA A 159 14.00 16.78 -3.29
C ALA A 159 14.43 17.19 -1.87
N GLY A 160 15.19 16.33 -1.19
CA GLY A 160 15.66 16.55 0.18
C GLY A 160 14.64 16.27 1.27
N LEU A 161 13.48 15.70 0.93
CA LEU A 161 12.49 15.29 1.92
C LEU A 161 12.91 13.96 2.55
N GLU A 162 13.29 13.99 3.82
CA GLU A 162 13.67 12.82 4.60
C GLU A 162 12.57 12.45 5.60
N LEU A 163 12.00 11.24 5.43
CA LEU A 163 10.92 10.75 6.27
C LEU A 163 11.31 9.40 6.89
N ALA A 164 11.09 9.26 8.20
CA ALA A 164 11.30 8.03 8.94
C ALA A 164 10.01 7.19 8.98
N CYS A 165 9.51 6.83 7.80
CA CYS A 165 8.25 6.10 7.65
C CYS A 165 8.34 5.04 6.55
N LYS A 166 7.36 4.14 6.46
CA LYS A 166 7.23 3.23 5.31
C LYS A 166 6.83 4.05 4.08
N VAL A 167 7.40 3.74 2.92
CA VAL A 167 7.15 4.46 1.65
C VAL A 167 6.84 3.45 0.54
N ILE A 168 5.72 3.64 -0.15
CA ILE A 168 5.38 2.92 -1.39
C ILE A 168 5.37 3.95 -2.51
N ASP A 169 6.26 3.81 -3.48
CA ASP A 169 6.45 4.77 -4.56
C ASP A 169 6.27 4.09 -5.91
N SER A 170 5.33 4.59 -6.71
CA SER A 170 5.08 4.10 -8.08
C SER A 170 6.34 4.01 -8.95
N HIS A 171 7.33 4.88 -8.74
CA HIS A 171 8.58 4.84 -9.50
C HIS A 171 9.48 3.65 -9.16
N SER A 172 9.28 3.01 -8.01
CA SER A 172 10.00 1.79 -7.60
C SER A 172 9.44 0.52 -8.27
N TYR A 173 8.38 0.63 -9.08
CA TYR A 173 7.75 -0.52 -9.71
C TYR A 173 7.70 -0.38 -11.24
N ASP A 174 7.83 -1.51 -11.93
CA ASP A 174 7.41 -1.71 -13.32
C ASP A 174 5.94 -2.12 -13.32
N ILE A 175 5.08 -1.21 -13.76
CA ILE A 175 3.63 -1.34 -13.71
C ILE A 175 3.10 -1.67 -15.10
N SER A 176 2.16 -2.60 -15.20
CA SER A 176 1.33 -2.84 -16.37
C SER A 176 -0.15 -2.84 -15.96
N ASN A 177 -1.06 -2.94 -16.94
CA ASN A 177 -2.49 -3.10 -16.65
C ASN A 177 -2.84 -4.45 -15.98
N THR A 178 -1.89 -5.37 -15.89
CA THR A 178 -2.11 -6.75 -15.46
C THR A 178 -1.14 -7.23 -14.39
N SER A 179 -0.11 -6.45 -14.05
CA SER A 179 0.91 -6.79 -13.07
C SER A 179 1.57 -5.54 -12.48
N VAL A 180 2.09 -5.64 -11.27
CA VAL A 180 3.06 -4.68 -10.71
C VAL A 180 4.28 -5.46 -10.25
N ARG A 181 5.47 -5.05 -10.68
CA ARG A 181 6.74 -5.71 -10.35
C ARG A 181 7.68 -4.71 -9.70
N PRO A 182 8.36 -5.02 -8.59
CA PRO A 182 9.46 -4.20 -8.12
C PRO A 182 10.53 -4.07 -9.21
N LYS A 183 11.13 -2.90 -9.37
CA LYS A 183 12.27 -2.74 -10.29
C LYS A 183 13.51 -3.40 -9.68
N ALA A 184 14.30 -4.11 -10.50
CA ALA A 184 15.57 -4.68 -10.03
C ALA A 184 16.49 -3.58 -9.45
N GLY A 185 16.93 -3.75 -8.19
CA GLY A 185 17.73 -2.75 -7.48
C GLY A 185 16.96 -1.50 -7.01
N SER A 186 15.62 -1.55 -6.96
CA SER A 186 14.78 -0.44 -6.47
C SER A 186 14.59 -0.39 -4.96
N ASP A 187 15.54 -0.95 -4.20
CA ASP A 187 15.83 -0.42 -2.87
C ASP A 187 16.39 0.99 -3.06
N GLY A 188 15.52 1.90 -3.50
CA GLY A 188 15.87 3.26 -3.80
C GLY A 188 16.47 3.86 -2.54
N GLU A 189 17.61 4.52 -2.70
CA GLU A 189 18.42 5.20 -1.67
C GLU A 189 17.65 6.16 -0.72
N ARG A 190 16.32 6.25 -0.80
CA ARG A 190 15.45 7.13 -0.01
C ARG A 190 14.17 6.50 0.53
N ALA A 191 13.79 5.28 0.14
CA ALA A 191 12.68 4.57 0.76
C ALA A 191 13.26 3.67 1.85
N ARG A 192 12.98 3.96 3.14
CA ARG A 192 13.26 2.98 4.19
C ARG A 192 12.53 1.69 3.81
N LEU A 193 13.28 0.59 3.76
CA LEU A 193 12.84 -0.73 3.34
C LEU A 193 11.47 -1.05 3.96
N LEU A 194 10.51 -1.49 3.13
CA LEU A 194 9.20 -1.96 3.57
C LEU A 194 9.33 -3.15 4.54
N ALA A 195 10.46 -3.84 4.48
CA ALA A 195 10.87 -4.97 5.30
C ALA A 195 12.12 -4.66 6.13
N ARG A 196 12.28 -5.32 7.27
CA ARG A 196 13.51 -5.23 8.09
C ARG A 196 14.63 -6.08 7.46
N PRO A 197 15.92 -5.82 7.73
CA PRO A 197 16.96 -6.76 7.33
C PRO A 197 16.72 -8.13 7.98
N TRP A 198 16.84 -9.20 7.20
CA TRP A 198 16.66 -10.56 7.72
C TRP A 198 17.77 -10.92 8.72
N ASP A 199 17.37 -11.40 9.90
CA ASP A 199 18.32 -11.78 10.96
C ASP A 199 18.89 -13.21 10.82
N GLY A 200 18.45 -13.92 9.77
CA GLY A 200 18.83 -15.31 9.49
C GLY A 200 18.01 -16.35 10.27
N ARG A 201 16.95 -15.96 11.01
CA ARG A 201 16.03 -16.95 11.59
C ARG A 201 15.10 -17.51 10.52
N PRO A 202 14.74 -18.79 10.59
CA PRO A 202 13.77 -19.36 9.67
C PRO A 202 12.44 -18.60 9.72
N LEU A 203 11.96 -18.18 8.56
CA LEU A 203 10.62 -17.64 8.38
C LEU A 203 9.69 -18.77 7.99
N ALA A 204 8.47 -18.76 8.51
CA ALA A 204 7.46 -19.75 8.20
C ALA A 204 6.08 -19.10 8.15
N TYR A 205 5.37 -19.34 7.06
CA TYR A 205 4.07 -18.75 6.78
C TYR A 205 3.09 -19.83 6.37
N SER A 206 1.88 -19.74 6.91
CA SER A 206 0.70 -20.48 6.45
C SER A 206 -0.23 -19.48 5.79
N PHE A 207 -0.77 -19.82 4.62
CA PHE A 207 -1.71 -18.97 3.89
C PHE A 207 -3.16 -19.44 4.07
N ALA A 208 -3.41 -20.30 5.05
CA ALA A 208 -4.75 -20.70 5.43
C ALA A 208 -5.51 -19.54 6.08
N ARG A 209 -6.83 -19.55 5.93
CA ARG A 209 -7.72 -18.54 6.52
C ARG A 209 -7.56 -18.47 8.04
N GLY A 210 -7.29 -17.26 8.54
CA GLY A 210 -7.17 -16.99 9.98
C GLY A 210 -5.73 -17.06 10.51
N GLU A 211 -4.77 -17.43 9.67
CA GLU A 211 -3.34 -17.39 10.00
C GLU A 211 -2.77 -15.99 9.76
N GLU A 212 -1.75 -15.61 10.54
CA GLU A 212 -0.94 -14.42 10.26
C GLU A 212 -0.02 -14.72 9.08
N ALA A 213 -0.32 -14.09 7.93
CA ALA A 213 0.40 -14.28 6.68
C ALA A 213 0.97 -12.94 6.17
N PRO A 214 2.08 -12.98 5.42
CA PRO A 214 2.67 -11.80 4.81
C PRO A 214 1.73 -11.21 3.76
N THR A 215 1.91 -9.93 3.42
CA THR A 215 1.01 -9.25 2.50
C THR A 215 1.02 -9.91 1.11
N LEU A 216 -0.18 -10.22 0.60
CA LEU A 216 -0.39 -10.89 -0.68
C LEU A 216 -0.93 -9.91 -1.72
N VAL A 217 -0.36 -9.92 -2.92
CA VAL A 217 -0.91 -9.17 -4.07
C VAL A 217 -1.11 -10.09 -5.26
N GLY A 218 -2.30 -10.02 -5.85
CA GLY A 218 -2.68 -10.87 -6.97
C GLY A 218 -3.15 -12.26 -6.57
N PHE A 219 -3.61 -12.45 -5.33
CA PHE A 219 -4.25 -13.67 -4.82
C PHE A 219 -5.74 -13.40 -4.51
N ASN A 220 -6.54 -14.46 -4.48
CA ASN A 220 -7.92 -14.44 -3.97
C ASN A 220 -7.94 -14.55 -2.44
N ASP A 221 -9.11 -14.37 -1.84
CA ASP A 221 -9.31 -14.55 -0.40
C ASP A 221 -8.83 -15.91 0.10
N ALA A 222 -8.23 -15.93 1.28
CA ALA A 222 -7.74 -17.15 1.91
C ALA A 222 -8.88 -18.15 2.19
N GLU A 223 -8.60 -19.41 1.92
CA GLU A 223 -9.42 -20.57 2.19
C GLU A 223 -8.80 -21.39 3.36
N PRO A 224 -9.52 -22.36 3.96
CA PRO A 224 -8.99 -23.13 5.10
C PRO A 224 -7.68 -23.87 4.84
N TRP A 225 -7.27 -24.04 3.58
CA TRP A 225 -6.04 -24.74 3.19
C TRP A 225 -4.95 -23.80 2.62
N GLY A 226 -5.29 -22.60 2.16
CA GLY A 226 -4.38 -21.74 1.38
C GLY A 226 -5.09 -20.66 0.56
N VAL A 227 -4.37 -20.06 -0.40
CA VAL A 227 -4.86 -19.02 -1.32
C VAL A 227 -4.71 -19.44 -2.77
N TRP A 228 -5.60 -18.97 -3.65
CA TRP A 228 -5.49 -19.14 -5.10
C TRP A 228 -4.95 -17.88 -5.77
N SER A 229 -4.01 -17.99 -6.70
CA SER A 229 -3.54 -16.85 -7.49
C SER A 229 -4.66 -16.32 -8.40
N ARG A 230 -4.90 -15.00 -8.38
CA ARG A 230 -5.83 -14.25 -9.23
C ARG A 230 -5.14 -13.55 -10.42
N SER A 231 -3.81 -13.57 -10.45
CA SER A 231 -3.01 -12.95 -11.50
C SER A 231 -1.90 -13.88 -11.99
N GLY A 232 -1.36 -13.63 -13.18
CA GLY A 232 -0.24 -14.38 -13.76
C GLY A 232 1.13 -13.89 -13.30
N TYR A 233 1.14 -12.90 -12.40
CA TYR A 233 2.36 -12.45 -11.73
C TYR A 233 2.03 -12.03 -10.28
N PRO A 234 1.54 -12.96 -9.45
CA PRO A 234 1.22 -12.66 -8.06
C PRO A 234 2.52 -12.62 -7.25
N TRP A 235 2.50 -11.97 -6.09
CA TRP A 235 3.69 -11.89 -5.24
C TRP A 235 3.34 -11.74 -3.75
N VAL A 236 4.31 -12.12 -2.92
CA VAL A 236 4.28 -12.07 -1.47
C VAL A 236 5.31 -11.04 -1.00
N MET A 237 4.90 -10.11 -0.14
CA MET A 237 5.83 -9.20 0.54
C MET A 237 6.18 -9.75 1.91
N LEU A 238 7.41 -10.20 2.07
CA LEU A 238 8.01 -10.68 3.31
C LEU A 238 8.24 -9.52 4.28
N ASP A 239 8.12 -9.80 5.58
CA ASP A 239 8.43 -8.82 6.63
C ASP A 239 9.93 -8.50 6.76
N GLU A 240 10.75 -9.41 6.23
CA GLU A 240 12.20 -9.34 6.27
C GLU A 240 12.81 -9.45 4.86
N ALA A 241 13.80 -8.61 4.59
CA ALA A 241 14.56 -8.57 3.35
C ALA A 241 15.62 -9.67 3.38
N ILE A 242 15.37 -10.72 2.61
CA ILE A 242 16.17 -11.94 2.52
C ILE A 242 17.43 -11.67 1.70
N SER A 243 18.57 -12.15 2.17
CA SER A 243 19.85 -12.09 1.45
C SER A 243 20.70 -13.33 1.75
N GLY A 244 21.65 -13.63 0.87
CA GLY A 244 22.55 -14.77 0.99
C GLY A 244 21.98 -16.08 0.45
N ASP A 245 22.61 -17.18 0.82
CA ASP A 245 22.19 -18.53 0.44
C ASP A 245 21.00 -18.97 1.29
N VAL A 246 19.89 -19.26 0.63
CA VAL A 246 18.65 -19.65 1.29
C VAL A 246 18.07 -20.92 0.71
N GLU A 247 17.38 -21.65 1.57
CA GLU A 247 16.46 -22.70 1.18
C GLU A 247 15.02 -22.23 1.35
N ILE A 248 14.21 -22.46 0.33
CA ILE A 248 12.80 -22.13 0.28
C ILE A 248 12.01 -23.44 0.18
N GLU A 249 11.28 -23.77 1.23
CA GLU A 249 10.28 -24.84 1.24
C GLU A 249 8.91 -24.22 0.95
N ILE A 250 8.23 -24.67 -0.09
CA ILE A 250 6.97 -24.06 -0.53
C ILE A 250 5.94 -25.13 -0.90
N SER A 251 4.72 -24.99 -0.37
CA SER A 251 3.61 -25.91 -0.63
C SER A 251 2.64 -25.32 -1.63
N LEU A 252 2.53 -25.95 -2.81
CA LEU A 252 1.82 -25.43 -3.97
C LEU A 252 0.94 -26.48 -4.63
N ARG A 253 -0.05 -26.04 -5.40
CA ARG A 253 -0.90 -26.87 -6.24
C ARG A 253 -1.21 -26.18 -7.57
N GLY A 254 -0.98 -26.83 -8.68
CA GLY A 254 -1.43 -26.39 -10.01
C GLY A 254 -2.93 -26.53 -10.21
N TYR A 255 -3.47 -25.74 -11.14
CA TYR A 255 -4.87 -25.81 -11.51
C TYR A 255 -5.06 -25.82 -13.03
N ALA A 256 -5.87 -26.74 -13.53
CA ALA A 256 -6.20 -26.90 -14.96
C ALA A 256 -4.94 -26.92 -15.85
N HIS A 257 -4.92 -26.17 -16.97
CA HIS A 257 -3.79 -26.10 -17.91
C HIS A 257 -2.46 -25.60 -17.31
N ASN A 258 -2.45 -25.04 -16.09
CA ASN A 258 -1.21 -24.71 -15.38
C ASN A 258 -0.57 -25.95 -14.71
N ILE A 259 -1.26 -27.09 -14.65
CA ILE A 259 -0.68 -28.36 -14.18
C ILE A 259 0.45 -28.77 -15.13
N ASP A 260 1.52 -29.27 -14.54
CA ASP A 260 2.79 -29.64 -15.14
C ASP A 260 3.50 -28.48 -15.88
N GLN A 261 3.04 -27.24 -15.70
CA GLN A 261 3.74 -26.05 -16.18
C GLN A 261 4.79 -25.60 -15.18
N PRO A 262 5.91 -25.01 -15.66
CA PRO A 262 6.92 -24.46 -14.78
C PRO A 262 6.41 -23.18 -14.09
N LEU A 263 6.47 -23.14 -12.77
CA LEU A 263 6.28 -21.94 -11.97
C LEU A 263 7.64 -21.36 -11.65
N GLY A 264 7.89 -20.12 -12.07
CA GLY A 264 9.09 -19.37 -11.65
C GLY A 264 8.85 -18.67 -10.32
N LEU A 265 9.80 -18.78 -9.40
CA LEU A 265 9.85 -18.09 -8.12
C LEU A 265 11.00 -17.10 -8.14
N GLU A 266 10.68 -15.81 -8.10
CA GLU A 266 11.62 -14.71 -8.17
C GLU A 266 11.82 -14.09 -6.79
N LEU A 267 13.07 -14.04 -6.31
CA LEU A 267 13.45 -13.35 -5.09
C LEU A 267 14.72 -12.54 -5.35
N GLY A 268 14.60 -11.21 -5.33
CA GLY A 268 15.67 -10.30 -5.71
C GLY A 268 16.00 -10.39 -7.20
N ASN A 269 17.25 -10.70 -7.52
CA ASN A 269 17.72 -10.94 -8.89
C ASN A 269 17.76 -12.42 -9.28
N CYS A 270 17.32 -13.32 -8.39
CA CYS A 270 17.39 -14.75 -8.57
C CYS A 270 16.00 -15.33 -8.92
N THR A 271 15.98 -16.31 -9.84
CA THR A 271 14.76 -17.05 -10.19
C THR A 271 15.03 -18.54 -10.10
N ALA A 272 14.22 -19.25 -9.31
CA ALA A 272 14.15 -20.70 -9.27
C ALA A 272 12.87 -21.19 -9.96
N TYR A 273 12.85 -22.45 -10.39
CA TYR A 273 11.67 -23.03 -11.06
C TYR A 273 11.29 -24.36 -10.43
N LEU A 274 9.99 -24.62 -10.35
CA LEU A 274 9.41 -25.92 -10.02
C LEU A 274 8.27 -26.27 -10.98
N LEU A 275 7.83 -27.53 -10.97
CA LEU A 275 6.66 -27.97 -11.73
C LEU A 275 5.44 -28.00 -10.82
N LEU A 276 4.34 -27.42 -11.29
CA LEU A 276 3.06 -27.49 -10.60
C LEU A 276 2.44 -28.88 -10.79
N THR A 277 1.98 -29.51 -9.72
CA THR A 277 1.22 -30.77 -9.76
C THR A 277 -0.27 -30.55 -9.51
N ASP A 278 -1.11 -31.53 -9.79
CA ASP A 278 -2.56 -31.43 -9.52
C ASP A 278 -2.94 -31.67 -8.04
N SER A 279 -1.94 -32.02 -7.22
CA SER A 279 -1.97 -32.26 -5.78
C SER A 279 -1.34 -31.09 -5.03
N LEU A 280 -1.61 -30.97 -3.72
CA LEU A 280 -0.89 -30.03 -2.87
C LEU A 280 0.43 -30.68 -2.44
N GLU A 281 1.54 -30.23 -3.02
CA GLU A 281 2.87 -30.79 -2.78
C GLU A 281 3.84 -29.74 -2.25
N THR A 282 4.80 -30.19 -1.44
CA THR A 282 5.85 -29.34 -0.89
C THR A 282 7.12 -29.54 -1.69
N HIS A 283 7.65 -28.44 -2.20
CA HIS A 283 8.89 -28.39 -2.96
C HIS A 283 9.96 -27.64 -2.16
N THR A 284 11.22 -28.06 -2.32
CA THR A 284 12.37 -27.41 -1.71
C THR A 284 13.27 -26.85 -2.80
N LEU A 285 13.52 -25.54 -2.74
CA LEU A 285 14.34 -24.79 -3.68
C LEU A 285 15.53 -24.16 -2.94
N GLN A 286 16.63 -23.96 -3.64
CA GLN A 286 17.81 -23.28 -3.10
C GLN A 286 18.14 -22.08 -3.99
N MET A 287 18.39 -20.93 -3.38
CA MET A 287 18.62 -19.67 -4.08
C MET A 287 19.78 -18.91 -3.42
N HIS A 288 20.61 -18.28 -4.23
CA HIS A 288 21.54 -17.24 -3.77
C HIS A 288 20.91 -15.87 -4.06
N VAL A 289 20.72 -15.06 -3.03
CA VAL A 289 20.08 -13.74 -3.12
C VAL A 289 21.14 -12.67 -2.88
N ASP A 290 21.68 -12.10 -3.97
CA ASP A 290 22.82 -11.15 -3.93
C ASP A 290 22.46 -9.83 -3.24
N THR A 291 21.23 -9.35 -3.45
CA THR A 291 20.73 -8.09 -2.91
C THR A 291 19.54 -8.37 -1.99
N PRO A 292 19.51 -7.81 -0.77
CA PRO A 292 18.36 -7.96 0.14
C PRO A 292 17.03 -7.74 -0.58
N ALA A 293 16.15 -8.73 -0.50
CA ALA A 293 14.88 -8.71 -1.21
C ALA A 293 13.75 -9.20 -0.32
N ALA A 294 12.67 -8.43 -0.28
CA ALA A 294 11.48 -8.75 0.51
C ALA A 294 10.28 -9.17 -0.35
N PHE A 295 10.45 -9.27 -1.66
CA PHE A 295 9.38 -9.63 -2.59
C PHE A 295 9.67 -10.98 -3.20
N LEU A 296 8.84 -11.96 -2.88
CA LEU A 296 8.81 -13.26 -3.54
C LEU A 296 7.70 -13.23 -4.60
N ALA A 297 8.07 -13.10 -5.86
CA ALA A 297 7.13 -13.07 -6.97
C ALA A 297 7.05 -14.41 -7.69
N PHE A 298 5.89 -14.68 -8.29
CA PHE A 298 5.65 -15.88 -9.06
C PHE A 298 5.42 -15.51 -10.54
N ASN A 299 6.00 -16.28 -11.45
CA ASN A 299 5.86 -16.08 -12.89
C ASN A 299 5.51 -17.40 -13.61
N GLY A 300 5.12 -17.29 -14.88
CA GLY A 300 4.86 -18.46 -15.72
C GLY A 300 3.47 -19.06 -15.56
N VAL A 301 2.53 -18.31 -14.96
CA VAL A 301 1.15 -18.76 -14.72
C VAL A 301 0.19 -17.98 -15.60
N GLU A 302 -0.69 -18.70 -16.28
CA GLU A 302 -1.77 -18.09 -17.03
C GLU A 302 -2.98 -17.81 -16.12
N LYS A 303 -3.62 -16.64 -16.35
CA LYS A 303 -4.65 -16.10 -15.46
C LYS A 303 -5.98 -16.87 -15.48
N ARG A 304 -6.31 -17.48 -16.62
CA ARG A 304 -7.63 -18.09 -16.85
C ARG A 304 -7.48 -19.31 -17.74
N ALA A 305 -7.84 -20.48 -17.20
CA ALA A 305 -7.88 -21.70 -17.98
C ALA A 305 -9.12 -21.73 -18.88
N GLU A 306 -8.96 -22.19 -20.12
CA GLU A 306 -10.10 -22.55 -20.95
C GLU A 306 -10.86 -23.73 -20.31
N GLY A 307 -12.21 -23.65 -20.26
CA GLY A 307 -13.06 -24.76 -19.79
C GLY A 307 -13.26 -24.89 -18.27
N MET A 308 -13.09 -23.82 -17.48
CA MET A 308 -13.33 -23.85 -16.03
C MET A 308 -14.80 -23.77 -15.63
N ASP A 309 -15.17 -24.55 -14.60
CA ASP A 309 -16.45 -24.42 -13.87
C ASP A 309 -16.38 -23.38 -12.72
N ASP A 310 -15.19 -23.04 -12.21
CA ASP A 310 -15.02 -22.01 -11.17
C ASP A 310 -15.05 -20.59 -11.80
N PRO A 311 -15.90 -19.68 -11.30
CA PRO A 311 -16.05 -18.34 -11.86
C PRO A 311 -14.87 -17.39 -11.56
N ARG A 312 -13.92 -17.78 -10.68
CA ARG A 312 -12.77 -16.95 -10.31
C ARG A 312 -11.61 -17.12 -11.29
N ASP A 313 -10.79 -16.07 -11.45
CA ASP A 313 -9.48 -16.20 -12.09
C ASP A 313 -8.56 -16.99 -11.13
N ILE A 314 -8.17 -18.22 -11.53
CA ILE A 314 -7.35 -19.14 -10.73
C ILE A 314 -6.19 -19.67 -11.58
N GLY A 315 -4.98 -19.56 -11.04
CA GLY A 315 -3.76 -20.08 -11.66
C GLY A 315 -3.14 -21.26 -10.91
N PHE A 316 -2.62 -21.01 -9.71
CA PHE A 316 -2.09 -22.01 -8.78
C PHE A 316 -2.49 -21.68 -7.33
N GLY A 317 -2.44 -22.67 -6.47
CA GLY A 317 -2.71 -22.59 -5.04
C GLY A 317 -1.41 -22.51 -4.25
N LEU A 318 -1.37 -21.65 -3.24
CA LEU A 318 -0.25 -21.49 -2.30
C LEU A 318 -0.76 -21.76 -0.88
N ALA A 319 -0.19 -22.76 -0.20
CA ALA A 319 -0.61 -23.16 1.14
C ALA A 319 0.38 -22.75 2.22
N ALA A 320 1.69 -22.92 1.97
CA ALA A 320 2.72 -22.60 2.95
C ALA A 320 4.04 -22.18 2.30
N LEU A 321 4.83 -21.40 3.04
CA LEU A 321 6.17 -20.95 2.64
C LEU A 321 7.08 -20.97 3.88
N ARG A 322 8.25 -21.60 3.78
CA ARG A 322 9.32 -21.47 4.76
C ARG A 322 10.61 -21.06 4.08
N ILE A 323 11.32 -20.11 4.67
CA ILE A 323 12.62 -19.63 4.19
C ILE A 323 13.62 -19.82 5.33
N ARG A 324 14.72 -20.51 5.07
CA ARG A 324 15.77 -20.74 6.06
C ARG A 324 17.15 -20.48 5.46
N PRO A 325 18.15 -20.06 6.27
CA PRO A 325 19.51 -19.95 5.78
C PRO A 325 19.99 -21.34 5.37
N LEU A 326 20.69 -21.40 4.26
CA LEU A 326 21.27 -22.64 3.82
C LEU A 326 22.52 -22.94 4.67
N GLN A 327 22.48 -24.02 5.45
CA GLN A 327 23.59 -24.38 6.36
C GLN A 327 24.89 -24.78 5.63
N SER A 328 24.81 -25.02 4.32
CA SER A 328 25.95 -25.28 3.43
C SER A 328 25.54 -24.84 2.01
N PRO A 329 26.28 -23.93 1.34
CA PRO A 329 25.97 -23.50 -0.03
C PRO A 329 25.71 -24.71 -0.95
N PRO A 330 24.79 -24.63 -1.92
CA PRO A 330 24.68 -25.70 -2.91
C PRO A 330 26.04 -25.78 -3.59
N GLN A 331 26.64 -26.97 -3.69
CA GLN A 331 27.77 -27.14 -4.60
C GLN A 331 27.22 -27.01 -6.02
N LEU A 332 27.25 -25.78 -6.57
CA LEU A 332 27.09 -25.55 -8.00
C LEU A 332 28.08 -26.48 -8.70
N GLY A 333 27.53 -27.42 -9.48
CA GLY A 333 28.33 -28.43 -10.13
C GLY A 333 29.23 -27.78 -11.18
N ALA A 334 30.52 -28.13 -11.13
CA ALA A 334 31.33 -28.18 -12.35
C ALA A 334 30.71 -29.16 -13.35
N ALA A 335 31.27 -29.25 -14.56
CA ALA A 335 30.75 -30.10 -15.63
C ALA A 335 30.29 -31.49 -15.13
N GLN A 336 29.02 -31.82 -15.38
CA GLN A 336 28.40 -33.08 -14.96
C GLN A 336 28.30 -33.98 -16.18
N GLN A 337 28.67 -35.25 -16.02
CA GLN A 337 28.40 -36.30 -17.00
C GLN A 337 27.53 -37.35 -16.33
N LEU A 338 26.41 -37.67 -16.98
CA LEU A 338 25.41 -38.62 -16.52
C LEU A 338 25.30 -39.74 -17.56
N ASP A 339 25.38 -40.98 -17.09
CA ASP A 339 25.11 -42.19 -17.87
C ASP A 339 23.81 -42.81 -17.35
N LEU A 340 22.76 -42.76 -18.17
CA LEU A 340 21.41 -43.15 -17.75
C LEU A 340 21.24 -44.66 -17.61
N ALA A 341 22.21 -45.46 -18.05
CA ALA A 341 22.23 -46.90 -17.81
C ALA A 341 22.92 -47.28 -16.49
N ALA A 342 23.91 -46.49 -16.05
CA ALA A 342 24.82 -46.85 -14.96
C ALA A 342 24.62 -46.03 -13.68
N ASP A 343 24.21 -44.76 -13.80
CA ASP A 343 24.08 -43.87 -12.66
C ASP A 343 22.74 -44.05 -11.94
N ALA A 344 22.77 -43.94 -10.61
CA ALA A 344 21.57 -43.92 -9.79
C ALA A 344 20.88 -42.54 -9.88
N LEU A 345 20.05 -42.35 -10.90
CA LEU A 345 19.32 -41.10 -11.18
C LEU A 345 17.85 -41.21 -10.80
N VAL A 346 17.26 -40.10 -10.38
CA VAL A 346 15.80 -39.99 -10.23
C VAL A 346 15.22 -39.58 -11.57
N LEU A 347 14.49 -40.51 -12.20
CA LEU A 347 13.94 -40.38 -13.54
C LEU A 347 12.41 -40.45 -13.48
N THR A 348 11.73 -39.35 -13.80
CA THR A 348 10.26 -39.29 -13.84
C THR A 348 9.78 -39.37 -15.29
N GLY A 349 8.82 -40.26 -15.55
CA GLY A 349 8.29 -40.49 -16.89
C GLY A 349 9.21 -41.35 -17.78
N PHE A 350 10.09 -42.15 -17.18
CA PHE A 350 10.98 -43.08 -17.88
C PHE A 350 10.66 -44.54 -17.51
N ASN A 351 10.97 -45.46 -18.42
CA ASN A 351 11.02 -46.90 -18.17
C ASN A 351 12.24 -47.25 -17.30
N PRO A 352 12.34 -48.49 -16.77
CA PRO A 352 13.56 -48.95 -16.11
C PRO A 352 14.79 -48.83 -17.03
N PRO A 353 15.99 -48.48 -16.49
CA PRO A 353 17.22 -48.39 -17.26
C PRO A 353 17.59 -49.72 -17.95
N GLU A 354 18.13 -49.62 -19.16
CA GLU A 354 18.66 -50.73 -19.96
C GLU A 354 20.14 -50.46 -20.32
N ALA A 355 20.83 -51.47 -20.87
CA ALA A 355 22.25 -51.34 -21.22
C ALA A 355 22.56 -50.20 -22.21
N ALA A 356 21.59 -49.80 -23.04
CA ALA A 356 21.73 -48.72 -24.01
C ALA A 356 21.40 -47.33 -23.46
N GLY A 357 20.83 -47.23 -22.25
CA GLY A 357 20.31 -46.00 -21.67
C GLY A 357 18.89 -46.19 -21.14
N CYS A 358 18.13 -45.10 -21.08
CA CYS A 358 16.78 -45.10 -20.52
C CYS A 358 15.75 -44.58 -21.52
N TRP A 359 14.63 -45.29 -21.65
CA TRP A 359 13.56 -44.95 -22.59
C TRP A 359 12.46 -44.16 -21.91
N THR A 360 12.00 -43.09 -22.55
CA THR A 360 10.83 -42.32 -22.12
C THR A 360 9.56 -43.18 -22.14
N ALA A 361 8.73 -43.03 -21.11
CA ALA A 361 7.46 -43.71 -20.92
C ALA A 361 6.25 -42.74 -20.91
N ALA A 362 6.50 -41.44 -21.09
CA ALA A 362 5.49 -40.39 -21.10
C ALA A 362 5.82 -39.33 -22.17
N SER A 363 4.86 -38.47 -22.48
CA SER A 363 5.04 -37.34 -23.42
C SER A 363 5.95 -36.23 -22.86
N ARG A 364 6.16 -36.26 -21.55
CA ARG A 364 7.00 -35.37 -20.74
C ARG A 364 7.82 -36.20 -19.77
N CYS A 365 9.12 -35.94 -19.74
CA CYS A 365 10.06 -36.68 -18.91
C CYS A 365 11.02 -35.73 -18.21
N THR A 366 11.37 -36.03 -16.95
CA THR A 366 12.23 -35.18 -16.12
C THR A 366 13.36 -36.00 -15.52
N ILE A 367 14.57 -35.45 -15.56
CA ILE A 367 15.78 -36.00 -14.95
C ILE A 367 16.19 -35.07 -13.81
N GLU A 368 16.28 -35.60 -12.59
CA GLU A 368 16.91 -34.89 -11.48
C GLU A 368 18.44 -35.03 -11.55
N LEU A 369 19.13 -33.90 -11.69
CA LEU A 369 20.56 -33.79 -11.74
C LEU A 369 21.17 -34.03 -10.34
N PRO A 370 22.29 -34.77 -10.24
CA PRO A 370 22.99 -35.00 -8.97
C PRO A 370 23.45 -33.71 -8.28
N ARG A 371 23.75 -32.65 -9.04
CA ARG A 371 24.13 -31.33 -8.53
C ARG A 371 23.37 -30.22 -9.24
N ALA A 372 23.12 -29.13 -8.52
CA ALA A 372 22.52 -27.94 -9.09
C ALA A 372 23.45 -27.28 -10.11
N ILE A 373 22.87 -26.70 -11.16
CA ILE A 373 23.58 -25.97 -12.19
C ILE A 373 22.84 -24.66 -12.52
N ALA A 374 23.58 -23.62 -12.90
CA ALA A 374 23.04 -22.30 -13.24
C ALA A 374 23.98 -21.57 -14.22
N GLY A 375 23.47 -20.57 -14.93
CA GLY A 375 24.22 -19.77 -15.90
C GLY A 375 23.92 -20.15 -17.35
N ASP A 376 24.82 -19.82 -18.27
CA ASP A 376 24.73 -20.27 -19.66
C ASP A 376 25.25 -21.71 -19.74
N ILE A 377 24.38 -22.66 -20.09
CA ILE A 377 24.70 -24.09 -20.02
C ILE A 377 24.91 -24.66 -21.43
N GLU A 378 26.06 -25.29 -21.65
CA GLU A 378 26.27 -26.20 -22.76
C GLU A 378 25.78 -27.59 -22.37
N LEU A 379 24.81 -28.08 -23.13
CA LEU A 379 24.18 -29.38 -22.94
C LEU A 379 24.50 -30.26 -24.14
N ARG A 380 25.19 -31.36 -23.90
CA ARG A 380 25.46 -32.42 -24.87
C ARG A 380 24.68 -33.66 -24.49
N ILE A 381 23.81 -34.15 -25.37
CA ILE A 381 22.92 -35.29 -25.08
C ILE A 381 23.02 -36.32 -26.19
N GLU A 382 23.21 -37.56 -25.82
CA GLU A 382 23.14 -38.71 -26.73
C GLU A 382 21.73 -39.30 -26.69
N LEU A 383 21.02 -39.15 -27.81
CA LEU A 383 19.64 -39.59 -27.98
C LEU A 383 19.54 -40.64 -29.08
N PHE A 384 18.60 -41.56 -28.90
CA PHE A 384 18.16 -42.53 -29.89
C PHE A 384 16.64 -42.59 -29.91
N HIS A 385 16.00 -42.94 -31.02
CA HIS A 385 14.55 -42.85 -31.08
C HIS A 385 13.90 -43.90 -32.00
N LEU A 386 12.63 -44.19 -31.75
CA LEU A 386 11.77 -45.03 -32.58
C LEU A 386 11.15 -44.22 -33.72
N LEU A 387 10.68 -44.92 -34.75
CA LEU A 387 10.27 -44.35 -36.04
C LEU A 387 9.29 -43.16 -35.93
N HIS A 388 8.37 -43.16 -34.96
CA HIS A 388 7.36 -42.10 -34.79
C HIS A 388 7.91 -40.79 -34.20
N ASN A 389 9.15 -40.79 -33.73
CA ASN A 389 9.88 -39.59 -33.34
C ASN A 389 10.81 -39.07 -34.44
N HIS A 390 10.95 -39.79 -35.56
CA HIS A 390 11.80 -39.35 -36.65
C HIS A 390 11.27 -38.05 -37.29
N GLY A 391 12.14 -37.05 -37.42
CA GLY A 391 11.82 -35.70 -37.90
C GLY A 391 10.99 -34.86 -36.93
N ARG A 392 10.77 -35.32 -35.70
CA ARG A 392 9.96 -34.60 -34.69
C ARG A 392 10.80 -33.54 -33.97
N GLU A 393 10.19 -32.40 -33.71
CA GLU A 393 10.74 -31.36 -32.85
C GLU A 393 10.34 -31.65 -31.38
N ILE A 394 11.34 -31.86 -30.53
CA ILE A 394 11.18 -31.99 -29.08
C ILE A 394 11.72 -30.75 -28.37
N GLU A 395 11.26 -30.48 -27.16
CA GLU A 395 11.75 -29.36 -26.36
C GLU A 395 12.60 -29.84 -25.18
N VAL A 396 13.69 -29.14 -24.92
CA VAL A 396 14.60 -29.39 -23.81
C VAL A 396 14.63 -28.16 -22.91
N TRP A 397 14.38 -28.37 -21.63
CA TRP A 397 14.22 -27.31 -20.63
C TRP A 397 15.17 -27.48 -19.45
N LEU A 398 15.81 -26.39 -19.03
CA LEU A 398 16.71 -26.35 -17.88
C LEU A 398 16.69 -24.94 -17.25
N GLY A 399 16.24 -24.83 -16.00
CA GLY A 399 16.30 -23.58 -15.23
C GLY A 399 15.54 -22.42 -15.89
N GLY A 400 14.42 -22.71 -16.54
CA GLY A 400 13.62 -21.74 -17.30
C GLY A 400 14.11 -21.46 -18.72
N SER A 401 15.33 -21.90 -19.08
CA SER A 401 15.84 -21.85 -20.44
C SER A 401 15.27 -22.99 -21.27
N ARG A 402 14.92 -22.72 -22.53
CA ARG A 402 14.23 -23.66 -23.44
C ARG A 402 14.93 -23.70 -24.78
N GLN A 403 15.23 -24.90 -25.27
CA GLN A 403 15.69 -25.15 -26.63
C GLN A 403 14.81 -26.16 -27.33
N ARG A 404 14.74 -26.05 -28.66
CA ARG A 404 14.06 -27.05 -29.49
C ARG A 404 15.08 -27.88 -30.26
N LEU A 405 14.76 -29.13 -30.46
CA LEU A 405 15.63 -30.10 -31.11
C LEU A 405 14.83 -30.95 -32.08
N THR A 406 15.25 -31.02 -33.34
CA THR A 406 14.69 -31.94 -34.32
C THR A 406 15.44 -33.26 -34.32
N LEU A 407 14.70 -34.37 -34.23
CA LEU A 407 15.23 -35.73 -34.17
C LEU A 407 15.38 -36.34 -35.56
N ASP A 408 16.50 -36.09 -36.25
CA ASP A 408 16.66 -36.47 -37.66
C ASP A 408 17.50 -37.76 -37.90
N LYS A 409 18.03 -38.36 -36.85
CA LYS A 409 18.93 -39.53 -36.92
C LYS A 409 18.62 -40.55 -35.83
N ASP A 410 18.58 -41.84 -36.19
CA ASP A 410 18.21 -42.96 -35.30
C ASP A 410 19.02 -42.99 -33.99
N THR A 411 20.30 -42.62 -34.04
CA THR A 411 21.13 -42.37 -32.85
C THR A 411 22.08 -41.21 -33.14
N ALA A 412 22.05 -40.17 -32.31
CA ALA A 412 22.89 -38.99 -32.48
C ALA A 412 23.19 -38.27 -31.17
N VAL A 413 24.32 -37.56 -31.19
CA VAL A 413 24.70 -36.62 -30.15
C VAL A 413 24.27 -35.23 -30.56
N TYR A 414 23.49 -34.59 -29.71
CA TYR A 414 22.99 -33.25 -29.87
C TYR A 414 23.71 -32.30 -28.92
N GLN A 415 23.98 -31.08 -29.38
CA GLN A 415 24.59 -30.02 -28.58
C GLN A 415 23.66 -28.81 -28.60
N LEU A 416 23.31 -28.33 -27.42
CA LEU A 416 22.38 -27.24 -27.19
C LEU A 416 23.02 -26.23 -26.23
N THR A 417 22.76 -24.95 -26.47
CA THR A 417 23.10 -23.90 -25.51
C THR A 417 21.82 -23.41 -24.85
N LEU A 418 21.74 -23.55 -23.53
CA LEU A 418 20.64 -23.11 -22.69
C LEU A 418 21.09 -21.84 -21.95
N PRO A 419 20.85 -20.64 -22.51
CA PRO A 419 21.33 -19.40 -21.92
C PRO A 419 20.53 -19.04 -20.67
N ARG A 420 21.20 -18.40 -19.70
CA ARG A 420 20.63 -17.81 -18.48
C ARG A 420 19.71 -18.77 -17.71
N SER A 421 20.09 -20.04 -17.63
CA SER A 421 19.40 -21.02 -16.79
C SER A 421 19.54 -20.61 -15.33
N GLY A 422 18.40 -20.42 -14.66
CA GLY A 422 18.36 -20.24 -13.20
C GLY A 422 18.88 -21.50 -12.47
N VAL A 423 19.15 -21.37 -11.17
CA VAL A 423 19.62 -22.49 -10.34
C VAL A 423 18.58 -23.60 -10.39
N THR A 424 18.96 -24.76 -10.93
CA THR A 424 18.06 -25.90 -11.06
C THR A 424 18.79 -27.22 -10.92
N ARG A 425 18.03 -28.25 -10.57
CA ARG A 425 18.43 -29.67 -10.65
C ARG A 425 17.57 -30.44 -11.63
N PHE A 426 16.77 -29.80 -12.47
CA PHE A 426 15.80 -30.50 -13.31
C PHE A 426 16.06 -30.23 -14.78
N LEU A 427 16.37 -31.30 -15.52
CA LEU A 427 16.38 -31.29 -16.97
C LEU A 427 15.11 -31.97 -17.48
N ARG A 428 14.33 -31.28 -18.31
CA ARG A 428 13.04 -31.77 -18.82
C ARG A 428 13.04 -31.90 -20.34
N PHE A 429 12.36 -32.92 -20.83
CA PHE A 429 12.08 -33.19 -22.23
C PHE A 429 10.57 -33.18 -22.46
N ASP A 430 10.11 -32.42 -23.44
CA ASP A 430 8.71 -32.31 -23.86
C ASP A 430 8.55 -32.59 -25.37
N GLY A 431 7.30 -32.78 -25.81
CA GLY A 431 6.95 -32.88 -27.22
C GLY A 431 7.16 -34.26 -27.83
N LEU A 432 7.35 -35.29 -27.00
CA LEU A 432 7.63 -36.66 -27.44
C LEU A 432 6.43 -37.27 -28.20
N GLY A 433 6.73 -37.99 -29.26
CA GLY A 433 5.73 -38.69 -30.06
C GLY A 433 5.21 -39.94 -29.37
N HIS A 434 3.96 -40.27 -29.63
CA HIS A 434 3.31 -41.49 -29.18
C HIS A 434 2.94 -42.33 -30.41
N GLY A 435 3.30 -43.60 -30.40
CA GLY A 435 3.03 -44.52 -31.49
C GLY A 435 3.66 -45.90 -31.26
N PRO A 436 3.20 -46.93 -31.98
CA PRO A 436 3.78 -48.26 -31.86
C PRO A 436 5.26 -48.26 -32.31
N SER A 437 6.10 -48.99 -31.58
CA SER A 437 7.55 -49.13 -31.85
C SER A 437 7.90 -49.61 -33.26
N GLY A 438 6.98 -50.33 -33.90
CA GLY A 438 7.19 -50.96 -35.20
C GLY A 438 7.75 -52.38 -35.11
N GLU A 439 8.17 -52.86 -33.94
CA GLU A 439 8.65 -54.23 -33.71
C GLU A 439 7.67 -55.05 -32.87
N GLN A 440 7.41 -56.30 -33.29
CA GLN A 440 6.46 -57.20 -32.59
C GLN A 440 6.86 -57.54 -31.15
N SER A 441 8.14 -57.41 -30.80
CA SER A 441 8.67 -57.69 -29.46
C SER A 441 8.89 -56.45 -28.59
N ASP A 442 8.67 -55.23 -29.10
CA ASP A 442 8.87 -53.98 -28.37
C ASP A 442 7.54 -53.28 -28.08
N ALA A 443 7.11 -53.31 -26.82
CA ALA A 443 5.84 -52.73 -26.38
C ALA A 443 5.90 -51.22 -26.07
N ARG A 444 7.03 -50.54 -26.33
CA ARG A 444 7.20 -49.11 -26.00
C ARG A 444 6.41 -48.22 -26.95
N GLU A 445 5.78 -47.18 -26.40
CA GLU A 445 4.91 -46.26 -27.15
C GLU A 445 5.50 -44.84 -27.34
N PHE A 446 6.43 -44.38 -26.48
CA PHE A 446 6.97 -43.01 -26.57
C PHE A 446 8.33 -42.92 -27.26
N GLY A 447 9.17 -43.94 -27.18
CA GLY A 447 10.25 -44.16 -28.14
C GLY A 447 11.35 -43.09 -28.24
N LEU A 448 11.63 -42.27 -27.22
CA LEU A 448 12.90 -41.55 -27.12
C LEU A 448 13.78 -42.25 -26.07
N GLY A 449 14.96 -42.68 -26.47
CA GLY A 449 15.99 -43.21 -25.60
C GLY A 449 17.06 -42.16 -25.35
N ILE A 450 17.51 -42.08 -24.10
CA ILE A 450 18.56 -41.16 -23.67
C ILE A 450 19.69 -42.01 -23.08
N ALA A 451 20.88 -41.93 -23.68
CA ALA A 451 22.05 -42.68 -23.21
C ALA A 451 22.85 -41.85 -22.21
N ARG A 452 23.32 -40.69 -22.64
CA ARG A 452 24.28 -39.86 -21.90
C ARG A 452 23.94 -38.40 -21.97
N ILE A 453 24.20 -37.70 -20.87
CA ILE A 453 24.06 -36.25 -20.77
C ILE A 453 25.37 -35.69 -20.23
N ALA A 454 25.90 -34.66 -20.87
CA ALA A 454 26.95 -33.83 -20.33
C ALA A 454 26.47 -32.38 -20.25
N LEU A 455 26.59 -31.78 -19.07
CA LEU A 455 26.23 -30.40 -18.78
C LEU A 455 27.48 -29.65 -18.34
N ALA A 456 27.76 -28.50 -18.94
CA ALA A 456 28.85 -27.62 -18.50
C ALA A 456 28.40 -26.17 -18.53
N VAL A 457 28.94 -25.33 -17.63
CA VAL A 457 28.77 -23.88 -17.74
C VAL A 457 29.64 -23.41 -18.91
N ALA A 458 29.04 -22.73 -19.88
CA ALA A 458 29.73 -22.19 -21.04
C ALA A 458 30.83 -21.21 -20.59
N GLU A 459 32.05 -21.36 -21.12
CA GLU A 459 33.07 -20.33 -20.95
C GLU A 459 32.60 -19.07 -21.70
N PRO A 460 32.74 -17.86 -21.11
CA PRO A 460 32.38 -16.65 -21.82
C PRO A 460 33.21 -16.57 -23.10
N PRO A 461 32.59 -16.34 -24.28
CA PRO A 461 33.37 -16.13 -25.48
C PRO A 461 34.30 -14.94 -25.24
N ALA A 462 35.59 -15.10 -25.58
CA ALA A 462 36.56 -14.00 -25.57
C ALA A 462 35.94 -12.81 -26.30
N ALA A 463 35.72 -11.72 -25.56
CA ALA A 463 34.94 -10.58 -26.01
C ALA A 463 35.48 -10.01 -27.33
N GLN A 464 34.89 -10.42 -28.45
CA GLN A 464 34.82 -9.58 -29.64
C GLN A 464 33.73 -8.57 -29.34
N ALA A 465 34.15 -7.32 -29.14
CA ALA A 465 33.29 -6.17 -28.96
C ALA A 465 32.42 -5.96 -30.22
N LEU A 466 31.33 -6.72 -30.31
CA LEU A 466 30.19 -6.38 -31.14
C LEU A 466 29.42 -5.32 -30.35
N ALA A 467 29.47 -4.09 -30.84
CA ALA A 467 28.69 -2.99 -30.33
C ALA A 467 27.21 -3.39 -30.33
N GLU A 468 26.63 -3.56 -29.14
CA GLU A 468 25.19 -3.53 -28.98
C GLU A 468 24.68 -2.20 -29.56
N PRO A 469 23.57 -2.19 -30.31
CA PRO A 469 22.94 -0.93 -30.66
C PRO A 469 22.59 -0.21 -29.35
N ALA A 470 23.15 0.98 -29.18
CA ALA A 470 22.98 1.78 -27.98
C ALA A 470 21.50 1.81 -27.60
N ARG A 471 21.15 1.11 -26.49
CA ARG A 471 19.93 1.42 -25.75
C ARG A 471 19.99 2.93 -25.50
N PRO A 472 18.91 3.68 -25.76
CA PRO A 472 18.93 5.12 -25.53
C PRO A 472 19.33 5.29 -24.07
N ALA A 473 20.49 5.91 -23.86
CA ALA A 473 20.96 6.23 -22.54
C ALA A 473 19.80 6.90 -21.82
N ALA A 474 19.33 6.28 -20.74
CA ALA A 474 18.48 6.96 -19.79
C ALA A 474 19.20 8.28 -19.51
N ARG A 475 18.58 9.38 -19.92
CA ARG A 475 19.13 10.72 -19.78
C ARG A 475 19.36 10.96 -18.29
N ARG A 476 20.52 10.55 -17.77
CA ARG A 476 21.12 11.10 -16.56
C ARG A 476 21.52 12.52 -16.96
N GLY A 477 20.72 13.49 -16.52
CA GLY A 477 20.85 14.89 -16.93
C GLY A 477 19.70 15.42 -17.78
N GLY A 478 18.47 14.93 -17.61
CA GLY A 478 17.31 15.79 -17.86
C GLY A 478 17.31 16.89 -16.80
N ALA A 479 17.28 18.16 -17.20
CA ALA A 479 17.05 19.29 -16.29
C ALA A 479 15.96 18.90 -15.28
N VAL A 480 16.23 19.02 -13.98
CA VAL A 480 15.26 18.74 -12.91
C VAL A 480 14.08 19.67 -13.16
N GLY A 481 13.08 19.19 -13.90
CA GLY A 481 11.83 19.90 -14.06
C GLY A 481 11.25 20.10 -12.67
N GLU A 482 10.73 21.29 -12.39
CA GLU A 482 10.15 21.62 -11.09
C GLU A 482 9.20 20.50 -10.65
N GLN A 483 9.56 19.81 -9.56
CA GLN A 483 8.79 18.72 -8.99
C GLN A 483 7.66 19.31 -8.15
N LEU A 484 6.45 19.33 -8.71
CA LEU A 484 5.25 19.71 -8.00
C LEU A 484 4.86 18.58 -7.05
N LEU A 485 4.70 18.91 -5.77
CA LEU A 485 4.24 18.00 -4.74
C LEU A 485 2.86 18.41 -4.23
N TYR A 486 1.88 17.58 -4.55
CA TYR A 486 0.56 17.58 -3.94
C TYR A 486 0.59 16.65 -2.74
N THR A 487 0.06 17.08 -1.62
CA THR A 487 -0.01 16.26 -0.41
C THR A 487 -1.45 16.13 0.05
N THR A 488 -1.83 14.93 0.44
CA THR A 488 -3.09 14.66 1.14
C THR A 488 -2.80 13.80 2.36
N ILE A 489 -3.52 14.03 3.46
CA ILE A 489 -3.39 13.29 4.71
C ILE A 489 -4.77 12.75 5.04
N LEU A 490 -4.93 11.42 5.04
CA LEU A 490 -6.23 10.78 5.19
C LEU A 490 -6.11 9.36 5.74
N ASN A 491 -7.22 8.84 6.29
CA ASN A 491 -7.40 7.43 6.58
C ASN A 491 -8.27 6.83 5.46
N PRO A 492 -7.74 5.92 4.62
CA PRO A 492 -8.54 5.32 3.54
C PRO A 492 -9.73 4.49 4.06
N ASN A 493 -9.73 4.03 5.32
CA ASN A 493 -10.88 3.35 5.92
C ASN A 493 -12.07 4.29 6.17
N ASP A 494 -11.80 5.58 6.30
CA ASP A 494 -12.84 6.59 6.48
C ASP A 494 -13.34 7.00 5.08
N GLY A 495 -14.40 6.34 4.60
CA GLY A 495 -15.00 6.59 3.29
C GLY A 495 -15.43 8.05 3.06
N ARG A 496 -15.54 8.85 4.12
CA ARG A 496 -15.73 10.30 4.04
C ARG A 496 -14.54 11.01 3.41
N LYS A 497 -13.31 10.52 3.55
CA LYS A 497 -12.08 11.16 3.04
C LYS A 497 -11.93 11.08 1.51
N ASN A 498 -12.71 10.20 0.86
CA ASN A 498 -12.86 10.13 -0.60
C ASN A 498 -11.52 10.00 -1.36
N TRP A 499 -10.66 9.12 -0.88
CA TRP A 499 -9.27 9.01 -1.34
C TRP A 499 -9.17 8.46 -2.77
N GLU A 500 -10.12 7.64 -3.21
CA GLU A 500 -10.19 7.06 -4.55
C GLU A 500 -10.36 8.16 -5.61
N ASP A 501 -11.24 9.13 -5.36
CA ASP A 501 -11.44 10.28 -6.25
C ASP A 501 -10.19 11.15 -6.33
N ILE A 502 -9.47 11.34 -5.20
CA ILE A 502 -8.21 12.10 -5.19
C ILE A 502 -7.19 11.45 -6.11
N ILE A 503 -6.96 10.13 -5.97
CA ILE A 503 -5.97 9.41 -6.77
C ILE A 503 -6.37 9.40 -8.23
N THR A 504 -7.61 9.01 -8.54
CA THR A 504 -8.08 8.89 -9.92
C THR A 504 -8.07 10.26 -10.61
N ALA A 505 -8.60 11.31 -9.98
CA ALA A 505 -8.60 12.65 -10.54
C ALA A 505 -7.17 13.19 -10.76
N PHE A 506 -6.25 12.96 -9.82
CA PHE A 506 -4.85 13.35 -9.97
C PHE A 506 -4.20 12.65 -11.17
N VAL A 507 -4.33 11.32 -11.27
CA VAL A 507 -3.71 10.56 -12.35
C VAL A 507 -4.33 10.96 -13.69
N TYR A 508 -5.65 11.00 -13.83
CA TYR A 508 -6.25 11.42 -15.11
C TYR A 508 -5.90 12.87 -15.49
N ALA A 509 -5.74 13.76 -14.52
CA ALA A 509 -5.37 15.16 -14.76
C ALA A 509 -3.91 15.30 -15.23
N LEU A 510 -3.00 14.53 -14.61
CA LEU A 510 -1.56 14.76 -14.68
C LEU A 510 -0.75 13.55 -15.15
N ARG A 511 -1.37 12.48 -15.66
CA ARG A 511 -0.68 11.24 -16.06
C ARG A 511 0.49 11.45 -17.02
N GLU A 512 0.47 12.44 -17.91
CA GLU A 512 1.58 12.71 -18.83
C GLU A 512 2.64 13.67 -18.24
N ARG A 513 2.62 13.93 -16.92
CA ARG A 513 3.48 14.91 -16.24
C ARG A 513 4.42 14.21 -15.25
N PRO A 514 5.64 13.81 -15.67
CA PRO A 514 6.61 13.15 -14.78
C PRO A 514 7.14 14.04 -13.64
N GLY A 515 6.92 15.36 -13.73
CA GLY A 515 7.23 16.31 -12.66
C GLY A 515 6.11 16.52 -11.64
N ALA A 516 4.96 15.85 -11.76
CA ALA A 516 3.86 15.96 -10.81
C ALA A 516 3.85 14.74 -9.87
N THR A 517 3.82 14.99 -8.56
CA THR A 517 3.76 13.96 -7.52
C THR A 517 2.56 14.17 -6.61
N LEU A 518 1.78 13.12 -6.37
CA LEU A 518 0.81 13.06 -5.28
C LEU A 518 1.37 12.18 -4.17
N LEU A 519 1.57 12.78 -3.00
CA LEU A 519 1.94 12.09 -1.77
C LEU A 519 0.70 11.92 -0.89
N VAL A 520 0.35 10.67 -0.62
CA VAL A 520 -0.76 10.27 0.25
C VAL A 520 -0.17 9.81 1.59
N LYS A 521 -0.38 10.62 2.64
CA LYS A 521 -0.04 10.24 4.00
C LYS A 521 -1.19 9.49 4.62
N ILE A 522 -1.00 8.18 4.83
CA ILE A 522 -1.98 7.29 5.46
C ILE A 522 -1.93 7.50 6.98
N ALA A 523 -3.04 7.98 7.54
CA ALA A 523 -3.28 8.15 8.97
C ALA A 523 -4.04 6.93 9.52
N ASN A 524 -3.40 5.78 9.46
CA ASN A 524 -3.84 4.49 9.99
C ASN A 524 -2.61 3.78 10.56
N ASP A 525 -2.78 2.86 11.50
CA ASP A 525 -1.71 2.05 12.09
C ASP A 525 -1.47 0.73 11.34
N ASN A 526 -2.46 0.25 10.59
CA ASN A 526 -2.42 -0.97 9.79
C ASN A 526 -2.38 -0.68 8.28
N LEU A 527 -1.21 -0.91 7.67
CA LEU A 527 -1.00 -0.72 6.24
C LEU A 527 -1.63 -1.84 5.39
N ASP A 528 -1.74 -3.06 5.94
CA ASP A 528 -2.13 -4.26 5.19
C ASP A 528 -3.54 -4.13 4.61
N ILE A 529 -4.41 -3.36 5.28
CA ILE A 529 -5.79 -3.11 4.86
C ILE A 529 -5.84 -2.42 3.48
N PHE A 530 -4.83 -1.61 3.11
CA PHE A 530 -4.86 -0.79 1.88
C PHE A 530 -3.77 -1.17 0.88
N PHE A 531 -2.93 -2.13 1.23
CA PHE A 531 -1.77 -2.45 0.43
C PHE A 531 -2.19 -2.97 -0.96
N GLU A 532 -3.15 -3.91 -1.01
CA GLU A 532 -3.72 -4.40 -2.27
C GLU A 532 -4.39 -3.28 -3.09
N ASP A 533 -5.14 -2.39 -2.44
CA ASP A 533 -5.82 -1.29 -3.12
C ASP A 533 -4.83 -0.34 -3.81
N ILE A 534 -3.70 -0.03 -3.17
CA ILE A 534 -2.64 0.83 -3.74
C ILE A 534 -2.12 0.23 -5.05
N PHE A 535 -1.76 -1.06 -5.06
CA PHE A 535 -1.27 -1.72 -6.27
C PHE A 535 -2.36 -1.91 -7.32
N THR A 536 -3.60 -2.12 -6.88
CA THR A 536 -4.77 -2.15 -7.76
C THR A 536 -4.96 -0.80 -8.47
N PHE A 537 -4.77 0.33 -7.77
CA PHE A 537 -4.77 1.65 -8.41
C PHE A 537 -3.64 1.80 -9.42
N TYR A 538 -2.42 1.36 -9.11
CA TYR A 538 -1.31 1.38 -10.06
C TYR A 538 -1.67 0.64 -11.36
N MET A 539 -2.22 -0.57 -11.25
CA MET A 539 -2.61 -1.37 -12.42
C MET A 539 -3.77 -0.76 -13.19
N ARG A 540 -4.85 -0.37 -12.50
CA ARG A 540 -6.07 0.15 -13.14
C ARG A 540 -5.86 1.50 -13.83
N LEU A 541 -4.92 2.30 -13.34
CA LEU A 541 -4.66 3.64 -13.86
C LEU A 541 -3.48 3.70 -14.84
N HIS A 542 -2.75 2.60 -15.03
CA HIS A 542 -1.70 2.51 -16.03
C HIS A 542 -2.27 2.68 -17.46
N PRO A 543 -1.57 3.37 -18.40
CA PRO A 543 -0.26 4.03 -18.23
C PRO A 543 -0.35 5.42 -17.59
N PHE A 544 0.60 5.70 -16.70
CA PHE A 544 0.83 7.04 -16.18
C PHE A 544 2.34 7.29 -15.93
N GLN A 545 2.76 8.53 -16.13
CA GLN A 545 4.12 9.04 -15.91
C GLN A 545 4.21 9.94 -14.66
N CYS A 546 3.09 10.48 -14.15
CA CYS A 546 3.08 11.16 -12.86
C CYS A 546 3.48 10.21 -11.73
N ARG A 547 3.88 10.76 -10.58
CA ARG A 547 4.34 9.95 -9.46
C ARG A 547 3.27 9.87 -8.38
N LEU A 548 2.94 8.66 -7.94
CA LEU A 548 2.16 8.38 -6.74
C LEU A 548 3.11 7.88 -5.64
N VAL A 549 3.00 8.47 -4.45
CA VAL A 549 3.77 8.08 -3.27
C VAL A 549 2.84 7.92 -2.08
N PHE A 550 2.82 6.76 -1.46
CA PHE A 550 2.10 6.52 -0.20
C PHE A 550 3.11 6.45 0.93
N ILE A 551 2.82 7.12 2.04
CA ILE A 551 3.66 7.05 3.24
C ILE A 551 2.83 6.60 4.46
N HIS A 552 3.37 5.68 5.23
CA HIS A 552 2.67 5.02 6.34
C HIS A 552 3.52 5.02 7.64
N GLY A 553 2.86 5.21 8.78
CA GLY A 553 3.50 5.31 10.11
C GLY A 553 3.46 6.72 10.72
N PHE A 554 3.60 6.83 12.04
CA PHE A 554 3.61 8.12 12.74
C PHE A 554 4.76 9.00 12.24
N LEU A 555 4.48 10.26 11.88
CA LEU A 555 5.51 11.24 11.54
C LEU A 555 5.81 12.09 12.78
N PRO A 556 7.06 12.12 13.28
CA PRO A 556 7.47 13.08 14.28
C PRO A 556 7.25 14.52 13.79
N ASP A 557 7.03 15.45 14.73
CA ASP A 557 6.75 16.86 14.44
C ASP A 557 7.68 17.47 13.39
N GLU A 558 8.98 17.22 13.48
CA GLU A 558 9.95 17.78 12.54
C GLU A 558 9.74 17.26 11.12
N GLN A 559 9.45 15.97 10.95
CA GLN A 559 9.20 15.39 9.62
C GLN A 559 7.85 15.83 9.07
N TYR A 560 6.85 16.03 9.93
CA TYR A 560 5.59 16.64 9.53
C TYR A 560 5.80 18.08 9.04
N ARG A 561 6.62 18.86 9.75
CA ARG A 561 7.02 20.22 9.31
C ARG A 561 7.73 20.19 7.96
N GLN A 562 8.67 19.27 7.74
CA GLN A 562 9.31 19.10 6.43
C GLN A 562 8.29 18.78 5.33
N LEU A 563 7.32 17.92 5.60
CA LEU A 563 6.24 17.63 4.65
C LEU A 563 5.48 18.90 4.25
N VAL A 564 5.10 19.75 5.21
CA VAL A 564 4.45 21.05 4.94
C VAL A 564 5.34 21.96 4.09
N LEU A 565 6.62 22.09 4.44
CA LEU A 565 7.57 22.97 3.75
C LEU A 565 7.80 22.56 2.30
N HIS A 566 7.85 21.25 2.04
CA HIS A 566 8.11 20.68 0.71
C HIS A 566 6.88 20.69 -0.21
N SER A 567 5.68 20.79 0.37
CA SER A 567 4.41 20.72 -0.35
C SER A 567 4.10 22.01 -1.11
N HIS A 568 3.61 21.83 -2.34
CA HIS A 568 3.14 22.91 -3.19
C HIS A 568 1.65 23.18 -2.96
N PHE A 569 0.87 22.11 -2.84
CA PHE A 569 -0.57 22.17 -2.59
C PHE A 569 -0.96 21.11 -1.56
N ILE A 570 -1.88 21.47 -0.67
CA ILE A 570 -2.61 20.51 0.18
C ILE A 570 -3.92 20.14 -0.52
N VAL A 571 -4.25 18.86 -0.57
CA VAL A 571 -5.45 18.34 -1.22
C VAL A 571 -6.38 17.72 -0.20
N ASN A 572 -7.61 18.20 -0.18
CA ASN A 572 -8.71 17.62 0.58
C ASN A 572 -9.91 17.40 -0.36
N ALA A 573 -10.49 16.20 -0.32
CA ALA A 573 -11.74 15.90 -1.01
C ALA A 573 -12.74 15.24 -0.04
N SER A 574 -12.67 15.56 1.25
CA SER A 574 -13.60 15.01 2.23
C SER A 574 -15.05 15.40 1.93
N ARG A 575 -15.96 14.43 2.09
CA ARG A 575 -17.43 14.61 2.01
C ARG A 575 -17.98 15.50 3.13
N GLY A 576 -17.19 15.75 4.15
CA GLY A 576 -17.46 16.70 5.23
C GLY A 576 -16.32 16.67 6.23
N GLU A 577 -16.09 17.75 6.97
CA GLU A 577 -15.13 17.84 8.07
C GLU A 577 -15.69 18.71 9.19
N GLY A 578 -15.68 18.24 10.44
CA GLY A 578 -16.07 19.07 11.59
C GLY A 578 -14.95 20.05 11.97
N GLN A 579 -13.70 19.64 11.71
CA GLN A 579 -12.52 20.47 11.57
C GLN A 579 -11.46 19.69 10.79
N CYS A 580 -10.74 20.30 9.86
CA CYS A 580 -9.68 19.64 9.12
C CYS A 580 -8.31 20.17 9.55
N LEU A 581 -7.75 19.64 10.64
CA LEU A 581 -6.46 20.10 11.19
C LEU A 581 -5.34 20.10 10.14
N PRO A 582 -5.12 19.02 9.34
CA PRO A 582 -4.07 19.04 8.33
C PRO A 582 -4.24 20.15 7.29
N LEU A 583 -5.47 20.35 6.79
CA LEU A 583 -5.76 21.41 5.83
C LEU A 583 -5.47 22.79 6.43
N MET A 584 -5.92 23.02 7.67
CA MET A 584 -5.70 24.28 8.38
C MET A 584 -4.21 24.54 8.66
N GLU A 585 -3.42 23.53 9.02
CA GLU A 585 -1.98 23.66 9.30
C GLU A 585 -1.18 24.02 8.04
N PHE A 586 -1.48 23.37 6.91
CA PHE A 586 -0.85 23.66 5.62
C PHE A 586 -1.21 25.06 5.14
N MET A 587 -2.50 25.43 5.18
CA MET A 587 -2.96 26.77 4.77
C MET A 587 -2.43 27.87 5.69
N SER A 588 -2.39 27.64 7.02
CA SER A 588 -1.78 28.55 7.99
C SER A 588 -0.27 28.73 7.77
N SER A 589 0.37 27.78 7.10
CA SER A 589 1.79 27.83 6.73
C SER A 589 2.02 28.48 5.35
N GLY A 590 0.95 28.86 4.63
CA GLY A 590 1.04 29.45 3.29
C GLY A 590 1.14 28.43 2.15
N VAL A 591 0.53 27.26 2.33
CA VAL A 591 0.30 26.27 1.26
C VAL A 591 -1.13 26.43 0.74
N PRO A 592 -1.34 26.83 -0.52
CA PRO A 592 -2.67 26.85 -1.13
C PRO A 592 -3.34 25.47 -1.15
N ALA A 593 -4.67 25.45 -1.13
CA ALA A 593 -5.44 24.22 -1.11
C ALA A 593 -6.08 23.85 -2.46
N ILE A 594 -6.32 22.57 -2.67
CA ILE A 594 -7.39 22.05 -3.53
C ILE A 594 -8.39 21.44 -2.56
N ALA A 595 -9.56 22.06 -2.39
CA ALA A 595 -10.50 21.66 -1.35
C ALA A 595 -11.95 22.02 -1.71
N PRO A 596 -12.94 21.24 -1.22
CA PRO A 596 -14.32 21.66 -1.28
C PRO A 596 -14.61 22.78 -0.28
N ARG A 597 -15.65 23.53 -0.57
CA ARG A 597 -16.19 24.55 0.34
C ARG A 597 -17.51 24.07 0.95
N ASN A 598 -17.44 23.01 1.75
CA ASN A 598 -18.58 22.43 2.48
C ASN A 598 -18.26 22.35 3.98
N THR A 599 -19.27 22.15 4.82
CA THR A 599 -19.12 21.91 6.27
C THR A 599 -18.16 22.91 6.95
N ALA A 600 -17.21 22.49 7.80
CA ALA A 600 -16.29 23.42 8.46
C ALA A 600 -15.38 24.21 7.50
N MET A 601 -15.15 23.72 6.29
CA MET A 601 -14.32 24.43 5.30
C MET A 601 -14.99 25.70 4.77
N LEU A 602 -16.31 25.86 4.95
CA LEU A 602 -17.04 27.10 4.63
C LEU A 602 -16.44 28.35 5.29
N ASP A 603 -15.84 28.18 6.47
CA ASP A 603 -15.36 29.28 7.31
C ASP A 603 -14.04 29.89 6.84
N TYR A 604 -13.24 29.16 6.05
CA TYR A 604 -11.88 29.58 5.71
C TYR A 604 -11.41 29.26 4.29
N VAL A 605 -12.12 28.42 3.52
CA VAL A 605 -11.76 28.08 2.13
C VAL A 605 -12.52 28.98 1.15
N ASP A 606 -11.81 29.65 0.24
CA ASP A 606 -12.39 30.45 -0.84
C ASP A 606 -11.54 30.43 -2.11
N SER A 607 -12.06 31.01 -3.20
CA SER A 607 -11.37 31.05 -4.50
C SER A 607 -10.06 31.88 -4.51
N GLY A 608 -9.83 32.69 -3.48
CA GLY A 608 -8.61 33.47 -3.29
C GLY A 608 -7.48 32.64 -2.69
N ASN A 609 -7.80 31.60 -1.91
CA ASN A 609 -6.82 30.77 -1.19
C ASN A 609 -6.77 29.29 -1.62
N ALA A 610 -7.74 28.85 -2.44
CA ALA A 610 -7.85 27.48 -2.90
C ALA A 610 -8.37 27.36 -4.34
N PHE A 611 -8.09 26.23 -4.98
CA PHE A 611 -8.88 25.74 -6.10
C PHE A 611 -10.08 25.00 -5.55
N LEU A 612 -11.27 25.54 -5.80
CA LEU A 612 -12.50 25.02 -5.23
C LEU A 612 -12.93 23.74 -5.95
N VAL A 613 -13.24 22.72 -5.16
CA VAL A 613 -13.87 21.48 -5.61
C VAL A 613 -15.36 21.59 -5.31
N GLU A 614 -16.20 21.42 -6.32
CA GLU A 614 -17.64 21.45 -6.11
C GLU A 614 -18.11 20.21 -5.34
N SER A 615 -19.19 20.38 -4.59
CA SER A 615 -19.82 19.28 -3.87
C SER A 615 -21.31 19.53 -3.72
N SER A 616 -22.11 18.47 -3.59
CA SER A 616 -23.55 18.53 -3.45
C SER A 616 -24.02 17.65 -2.28
N PRO A 617 -25.07 18.02 -1.54
CA PRO A 617 -25.64 17.15 -0.51
C PRO A 617 -25.97 15.75 -1.04
N GLU A 618 -25.65 14.73 -0.26
CA GLU A 618 -25.95 13.32 -0.50
C GLU A 618 -26.46 12.70 0.80
N LEU A 619 -27.54 11.92 0.70
CA LEU A 619 -28.11 11.22 1.85
C LEU A 619 -27.09 10.26 2.47
N ALA A 620 -27.02 10.28 3.80
CA ALA A 620 -26.11 9.49 4.61
C ALA A 620 -26.78 9.07 5.93
N TYR A 621 -26.12 8.17 6.65
CA TYR A 621 -26.46 7.79 8.02
C TYR A 621 -25.47 8.43 9.00
N TRP A 622 -25.87 8.56 10.27
CA TRP A 622 -24.92 8.98 11.30
C TRP A 622 -23.85 7.91 11.51
N PRO A 623 -22.55 8.24 11.60
CA PRO A 623 -21.47 7.25 11.60
C PRO A 623 -21.56 6.16 12.68
N HIS A 624 -22.19 6.47 13.82
CA HIS A 624 -22.34 5.58 14.97
C HIS A 624 -23.70 4.86 15.02
N ASP A 625 -24.60 5.12 14.07
CA ASP A 625 -25.88 4.40 13.92
C ASP A 625 -25.65 3.06 13.21
N PRO A 626 -25.74 1.91 13.91
CA PRO A 626 -25.47 0.60 13.33
C PRO A 626 -26.55 0.16 12.34
N ARG A 627 -27.73 0.81 12.36
CA ARG A 627 -28.84 0.51 11.45
C ARG A 627 -28.60 1.09 10.06
N GLN A 628 -27.68 2.05 9.95
CA GLN A 628 -27.35 2.78 8.71
C GLN A 628 -28.57 3.40 8.03
N VAL A 629 -29.53 3.91 8.81
CA VAL A 629 -30.72 4.57 8.28
C VAL A 629 -30.37 5.97 7.77
N PHE A 630 -30.76 6.29 6.54
CA PHE A 630 -30.51 7.61 5.96
C PHE A 630 -31.33 8.70 6.65
N ARG A 631 -30.68 9.46 7.54
CA ARG A 631 -31.27 10.50 8.41
C ARG A 631 -30.52 11.82 8.37
N THR A 632 -29.40 11.86 7.68
CA THR A 632 -28.54 13.04 7.58
C THR A 632 -27.99 13.16 6.17
N CYS A 633 -27.26 14.22 5.90
CA CYS A 633 -26.51 14.39 4.66
C CYS A 633 -25.04 14.64 4.98
N TRP A 634 -24.19 14.13 4.10
CA TRP A 634 -22.84 14.66 3.86
C TRP A 634 -22.81 15.25 2.43
N HIS A 635 -21.64 15.56 1.90
CA HIS A 635 -21.49 16.11 0.56
C HIS A 635 -20.76 15.14 -0.39
N ARG A 636 -21.40 14.78 -1.50
CA ARG A 636 -20.73 14.10 -2.61
C ARG A 636 -19.82 15.09 -3.34
N ILE A 637 -18.57 14.71 -3.56
CA ILE A 637 -17.60 15.50 -4.32
C ILE A 637 -17.87 15.40 -5.82
N ASN A 638 -17.73 16.52 -6.53
CA ASN A 638 -17.74 16.54 -7.99
C ASN A 638 -16.33 16.23 -8.53
N TRP A 639 -16.15 14.98 -8.95
CA TRP A 639 -14.90 14.46 -9.51
C TRP A 639 -14.33 15.32 -10.66
N GLU A 640 -15.18 15.86 -11.54
CA GLU A 640 -14.71 16.64 -12.70
C GLU A 640 -14.03 17.94 -12.24
N THR A 641 -14.58 18.59 -11.21
CA THR A 641 -13.98 19.82 -10.67
C THR A 641 -12.69 19.54 -9.90
N LEU A 642 -12.57 18.38 -9.23
CA LEU A 642 -11.32 17.94 -8.61
C LEU A 642 -10.24 17.69 -9.66
N HIS A 643 -10.57 16.98 -10.73
CA HIS A 643 -9.69 16.77 -11.88
C HIS A 643 -9.26 18.10 -12.52
N ARG A 644 -10.20 19.03 -12.71
CA ARG A 644 -9.92 20.38 -13.24
C ARG A 644 -9.00 21.17 -12.32
N ALA A 645 -9.25 21.13 -11.00
CA ALA A 645 -8.43 21.80 -10.00
C ALA A 645 -6.96 21.37 -10.07
N PHE A 646 -6.67 20.08 -10.23
CA PHE A 646 -5.30 19.59 -10.42
C PHE A 646 -4.61 20.14 -11.68
N ARG A 647 -5.36 20.27 -12.80
CA ARG A 647 -4.83 20.84 -14.04
C ARG A 647 -4.55 22.32 -13.90
N GLU A 648 -5.48 23.05 -13.28
CA GLU A 648 -5.38 24.49 -13.10
C GLU A 648 -4.29 24.88 -12.08
N SER A 649 -4.12 24.09 -11.01
CA SER A 649 -3.05 24.29 -10.03
C SER A 649 -1.66 24.06 -10.62
N GLU A 650 -1.48 23.02 -11.43
CA GLU A 650 -0.22 22.77 -12.15
C GLU A 650 0.10 23.93 -13.10
N ALA A 651 -0.89 24.35 -13.89
CA ALA A 651 -0.73 25.44 -14.85
C ALA A 651 -0.43 26.78 -14.15
N LEU A 652 -1.12 27.06 -13.03
CA LEU A 652 -0.92 28.28 -12.24
C LEU A 652 0.49 28.36 -11.66
N TYR A 653 0.97 27.28 -11.05
CA TYR A 653 2.30 27.27 -10.45
C TYR A 653 3.38 27.54 -11.51
N ARG A 654 3.31 26.83 -12.65
CA ARG A 654 4.28 26.97 -13.74
C ARG A 654 4.24 28.32 -14.44
N ARG A 655 3.05 28.87 -14.68
CA ARG A 655 2.87 30.09 -15.49
C ARG A 655 2.86 31.36 -14.67
N SER A 656 2.58 31.27 -13.36
CA SER A 656 2.33 32.45 -12.53
C SER A 656 2.74 32.27 -11.06
N PRO A 657 4.04 32.15 -10.75
CA PRO A 657 4.54 32.06 -9.36
C PRO A 657 4.07 33.20 -8.45
N ARG A 658 3.90 34.42 -9.01
CA ARG A 658 3.34 35.56 -8.26
C ARG A 658 1.89 35.32 -7.80
N ARG A 659 1.05 34.70 -8.66
CA ARG A 659 -0.34 34.38 -8.31
C ARG A 659 -0.39 33.26 -7.28
N TYR A 660 0.48 32.25 -7.40
CA TYR A 660 0.66 31.21 -6.39
C TYR A 660 1.00 31.80 -5.01
N ARG A 661 1.98 32.70 -4.93
CA ARG A 661 2.34 33.36 -3.64
C ARG A 661 1.18 34.15 -3.04
N ARG A 662 0.45 34.92 -3.85
CA ARG A 662 -0.75 35.64 -3.39
C ARG A 662 -1.82 34.69 -2.85
N MET A 663 -1.99 33.52 -3.48
CA MET A 663 -2.93 32.49 -3.01
C MET A 663 -2.50 31.93 -1.65
N GLY A 664 -1.20 31.71 -1.44
CA GLY A 664 -0.66 31.31 -0.14
C GLY A 664 -0.81 32.40 0.94
N GLU A 665 -0.59 33.66 0.60
CA GLU A 665 -0.83 34.80 1.50
C GLU A 665 -2.31 34.93 1.87
N ALA A 666 -3.22 34.75 0.90
CA ALA A 666 -4.66 34.72 1.15
C ALA A 666 -5.06 33.59 2.09
N ALA A 667 -4.43 32.40 1.96
CA ALA A 667 -4.64 31.28 2.89
C ALA A 667 -4.22 31.67 4.32
N VAL A 668 -3.03 32.25 4.49
CA VAL A 668 -2.55 32.72 5.79
C VAL A 668 -3.50 33.72 6.43
N ILE A 669 -4.00 34.69 5.67
CA ILE A 669 -4.92 35.73 6.17
C ILE A 669 -6.27 35.13 6.55
N ALA A 670 -6.83 34.24 5.71
CA ALA A 670 -8.09 33.58 6.00
C ALA A 670 -8.01 32.76 7.29
N LEU A 671 -6.94 31.97 7.47
CA LEU A 671 -6.75 31.17 8.68
C LEU A 671 -6.40 32.02 9.90
N GLN A 672 -5.75 33.18 9.74
CA GLN A 672 -5.56 34.11 10.85
C GLN A 672 -6.91 34.60 11.41
N ARG A 673 -7.85 34.95 10.51
CA ARG A 673 -9.19 35.41 10.86
C ARG A 673 -10.08 34.31 11.42
N PHE A 674 -9.76 33.06 11.15
CA PHE A 674 -10.55 31.90 11.59
C PHE A 674 -10.00 31.27 12.87
N CYS A 675 -8.72 30.90 12.92
CA CYS A 675 -8.14 30.03 13.95
C CYS A 675 -6.83 30.55 14.57
N SER A 676 -6.66 31.87 14.66
CA SER A 676 -5.61 32.46 15.50
C SER A 676 -5.94 32.36 16.98
N MET A 677 -4.90 32.43 17.82
CA MET A 677 -5.03 32.50 19.27
C MET A 677 -5.87 33.72 19.68
N ASP A 678 -5.72 34.86 19.00
CA ASP A 678 -6.52 36.06 19.28
C ASP A 678 -8.01 35.81 19.06
N VAL A 679 -8.39 35.19 17.95
CA VAL A 679 -9.80 34.84 17.66
C VAL A 679 -10.32 33.83 18.68
N ALA A 680 -9.53 32.80 19.01
CA ALA A 680 -9.93 31.81 20.00
C ALA A 680 -10.09 32.42 21.40
N ARG A 681 -9.17 33.30 21.81
CA ARG A 681 -9.22 34.08 23.06
C ARG A 681 -10.49 34.91 23.16
N GLU A 682 -10.80 35.67 22.12
CA GLU A 682 -12.00 36.51 22.08
C GLU A 682 -13.28 35.67 22.22
N ARG A 683 -13.40 34.58 21.45
CA ARG A 683 -14.58 33.73 21.48
C ARG A 683 -14.71 32.94 22.79
N PHE A 684 -13.58 32.52 23.37
CA PHE A 684 -13.57 31.84 24.65
C PHE A 684 -13.93 32.79 25.81
N ALA A 685 -13.42 34.03 25.82
CA ALA A 685 -13.81 35.04 26.80
C ALA A 685 -15.33 35.27 26.83
N ARG A 686 -15.96 35.42 25.65
CA ARG A 686 -17.43 35.54 25.52
C ARG A 686 -18.19 34.31 26.02
N LEU A 687 -17.61 33.12 25.94
CA LEU A 687 -18.20 31.91 26.52
C LEU A 687 -18.13 31.95 28.06
N LEU A 688 -17.00 32.40 28.61
CA LEU A 688 -16.81 32.49 30.06
C LEU A 688 -17.70 33.57 30.70
N GLU A 689 -17.95 34.69 30.02
CA GLU A 689 -18.91 35.72 30.48
C GLU A 689 -20.33 35.16 30.68
N ARG A 690 -20.68 34.11 29.95
CA ARG A 690 -21.98 33.44 30.01
C ARG A 690 -21.99 32.23 30.96
N LEU A 691 -20.91 31.97 31.71
CA LEU A 691 -20.90 30.94 32.74
C LEU A 691 -21.65 31.43 34.01
N PRO A 692 -22.42 30.55 34.67
CA PRO A 692 -23.04 30.89 35.95
C PRO A 692 -21.96 31.27 36.97
N GLY A 693 -22.11 32.43 37.63
CA GLY A 693 -21.18 32.92 38.68
C GLY A 693 -20.32 34.14 38.32
N ARG A 694 -20.37 34.65 37.08
CA ARG A 694 -19.69 35.92 36.67
C ARG A 694 -20.60 37.10 36.38
N GLY A 695 -21.91 36.89 36.25
CA GLY A 695 -22.89 37.97 36.17
C GLY A 695 -23.25 38.42 37.59
N GLY A 696 -22.84 39.63 37.97
CA GLY A 696 -23.44 40.30 39.11
C GLY A 696 -24.88 40.68 38.77
N ASP A 697 -25.82 39.95 39.36
CA ASP A 697 -27.03 40.46 40.01
C ASP A 697 -27.63 39.39 40.93
#